data_AF-A0A940NVA1-F1
#
_entry.id   AF-A0A940NVA1-F1
#
_cell.length_a   1.000
_cell.length_b   1.000
_cell.length_c   1.000
_cell.angle_alpha   90.00
_cell.angle_beta   90.00
_cell.angle_gamma   90.00
#
_symmetry.space_group_name_H-M   'P 1'
#
loop_
_entity.id
_entity.type
_entity.pdbx_description
1 polymer ?
#
loop_
_entity_poly.entity_id
_entity_poly.type
_entity_poly.pdbx_seq_one_letter_code
_entity_poly.pdbx_strand_id
1 'polypeptide(L)'
;MWDHTTDRLFLELRDDAVLLFGQQSLKLLYLNPAAQKLFPEAKPQDDFAALFQIHEVTELLNKALSNGPVHPLILPQQPWFSGSAVLHAAALTWIGEAAVAVTIDRRAYGPPPQAMELMRAVLQSAYFTALRIDMRMQNAGLISDKNVLMNTQAHFPSYSQYICMYSEAVIHPDDRAQFLAAFSEEKIRLFMEVNNAPACNVRRICDEEYRWASFTLASADEGIVLLLGKDSNESHLQQEELEMVSLRNDYILSSISDIFRLMLHIDLTTGETVICSAINEQAERVSTDDVYSFQDVAARLIRMVHPADRGMFGDYLSLDALRRGVPVSEDNKITKEYRRIDPDGDPDATAKWTRSVLTFTAFDENRCPTEAVYTVQDIDAQKRQELESKRRQESLTSQFYTVIRSRYLWFVDCDFNSQTAHVFRIKDHTVLPPTECPFGQFFERIIMPNCHPEDYKRVALALLPSAVSENYRLGKRQSTIDYREKANDGWRYVRAEVYMQQDGQDGFRSMIYVSDIDDEVKSQIHMTQSEHEQLMLRRRIDSTIQDAFLYISEVDPDADVITHYQLTKDDQVSVTGTEQFTAFCSAYPDRFVFPEQRRLFRQLFSYDQILKAAREMKSELKHLFLIDPHENGTYIWCNFAVRFFRNENGKSYLMITVEDVNEVIEKRDADMQAASTAKEQLQEHMREIERGRIRSAHVFMNIFSSLQLALNRLYSNLDSLEAQRSAQYPSELYQMHQTYEQLSSMTECAKDMLLLDNNQLVLLNQPLSFLVLFRKLRHSIGKVFEEKHMQVISCAEHVTDETVLCDSERLTFLLDKIFFSIIRALPDGASMIMKLTQDPIPGQIKQAVYSFSLITRCRRSAENEQRATDPAKAIETDFLSYDPNYQPHNLYFCKRLIALMHGALDYEKSPDGTASVTLRLPLGFVRQQIIFPLRHTFGKRALVWDSCDPAAASTISMLRESGMETERRIDPEGTKDALMQAEAIGTPYDLIIVRASDLCGSPAAQMQELTGLTGSHPVFVIADHPALDLTAAQQFPTVRLIRTPVLRSTMAAALRQAFDQSE
;
A
#
# COMPACT_ATOMS: atom_id res chain seq x y z
N MET A 1 35.92 70.81 -22.11
CA MET A 1 36.38 69.86 -23.16
C MET A 1 35.31 68.78 -23.36
N TRP A 2 34.04 69.18 -23.44
CA TRP A 2 32.88 68.29 -23.47
C TRP A 2 32.04 68.80 -24.66
N ASP A 3 31.72 67.92 -25.61
CA ASP A 3 31.06 68.30 -26.87
C ASP A 3 29.53 68.12 -26.78
N HIS A 4 28.82 68.87 -27.63
CA HIS A 4 27.35 68.95 -27.72
C HIS A 4 26.66 67.58 -27.88
N THR A 5 27.32 66.62 -28.52
CA THR A 5 26.81 65.27 -28.73
C THR A 5 27.00 64.41 -27.48
N THR A 6 28.08 64.62 -26.75
CA THR A 6 28.45 63.85 -25.56
C THR A 6 27.57 64.21 -24.36
N ASP A 7 27.25 65.49 -24.17
CA ASP A 7 26.39 65.95 -23.06
C ASP A 7 24.94 65.51 -23.22
N ARG A 8 24.42 65.55 -24.45
CA ARG A 8 23.07 65.08 -24.76
C ARG A 8 22.96 63.56 -24.60
N LEU A 9 23.98 62.81 -25.01
CA LEU A 9 24.04 61.36 -24.80
C LEU A 9 24.11 61.01 -23.30
N PHE A 10 24.89 61.74 -22.50
CA PHE A 10 25.02 61.50 -21.06
C PHE A 10 23.74 61.81 -20.26
N LEU A 11 22.96 62.80 -20.71
CA LEU A 11 21.66 63.17 -20.10
C LEU A 11 20.53 62.22 -20.50
N GLU A 12 20.65 61.54 -21.64
CA GLU A 12 19.72 60.49 -22.09
C GLU A 12 20.04 59.10 -21.47
N LEU A 13 21.27 58.90 -20.97
CA LEU A 13 21.73 57.66 -20.34
C LEU A 13 21.51 57.58 -18.82
N ARG A 14 21.09 58.67 -18.16
CA ARG A 14 20.67 58.63 -16.74
C ARG A 14 19.15 58.45 -16.66
N ASP A 15 18.70 57.50 -15.84
CA ASP A 15 17.27 57.28 -15.56
C ASP A 15 16.58 58.48 -14.88
N ASP A 16 17.37 59.47 -14.42
CA ASP A 16 16.93 60.71 -13.76
C ASP A 16 16.16 61.62 -14.74
N ALA A 17 15.11 62.29 -14.25
CA ALA A 17 14.37 63.25 -15.06
C ALA A 17 15.13 64.58 -15.11
N VAL A 18 15.50 65.02 -16.32
CA VAL A 18 16.33 66.22 -16.51
C VAL A 18 15.57 67.25 -17.34
N LEU A 19 15.45 68.47 -16.80
CA LEU A 19 14.91 69.64 -17.47
C LEU A 19 16.00 70.73 -17.56
N LEU A 20 16.14 71.33 -18.72
CA LEU A 20 17.08 72.41 -18.98
C LEU A 20 16.32 73.71 -19.22
N PHE A 21 16.65 74.76 -18.47
CA PHE A 21 16.05 76.08 -18.61
C PHE A 21 17.09 77.11 -19.02
N GLY A 22 16.72 78.07 -19.86
CA GLY A 22 17.59 79.19 -20.21
C GLY A 22 17.86 80.05 -18.98
N GLN A 23 19.12 80.40 -18.71
CA GLN A 23 19.51 81.10 -17.48
C GLN A 23 18.88 82.50 -17.37
N GLN A 24 18.70 83.20 -18.50
CA GLN A 24 18.09 84.53 -18.53
C GLN A 24 16.58 84.50 -18.82
N SER A 25 16.14 83.54 -19.64
CA SER A 25 14.74 83.45 -20.08
C SER A 25 13.86 82.66 -19.13
N LEU A 26 14.45 81.75 -18.33
CA LEU A 26 13.76 80.73 -17.53
C LEU A 26 12.77 79.88 -18.34
N LYS A 27 12.97 79.81 -19.65
CA LYS A 27 12.18 79.00 -20.57
C LYS A 27 12.79 77.62 -20.72
N LEU A 28 11.94 76.61 -20.81
CA LEU A 28 12.36 75.22 -20.99
C LEU A 28 13.02 75.06 -22.37
N LEU A 29 14.30 74.75 -22.38
CA LEU A 29 15.09 74.52 -23.60
C LEU A 29 15.04 73.06 -24.04
N TYR A 30 15.03 72.14 -23.08
CA TYR A 30 15.04 70.70 -23.33
C TYR A 30 14.49 69.95 -22.12
N LEU A 31 13.82 68.84 -22.40
CA LEU A 31 13.47 67.84 -21.41
C LEU A 31 13.76 66.45 -21.98
N ASN A 32 14.32 65.56 -21.15
CA ASN A 32 14.59 64.19 -21.56
C ASN A 32 13.31 63.31 -21.49
N PRO A 33 13.29 62.11 -22.09
CA PRO A 33 12.09 61.25 -22.06
C PRO A 33 11.59 60.89 -20.65
N ALA A 34 12.49 60.83 -19.66
CA ALA A 34 12.13 60.64 -18.26
C ALA A 34 11.35 61.83 -17.67
N ALA A 35 11.79 63.06 -17.95
CA ALA A 35 11.08 64.28 -17.60
C ALA A 35 9.77 64.45 -18.38
N GLN A 36 9.70 64.02 -19.65
CA GLN A 36 8.47 64.07 -20.46
C GLN A 36 7.36 63.19 -19.88
N LYS A 37 7.71 62.07 -19.24
CA LYS A 37 6.73 61.22 -18.53
C LYS A 37 6.18 61.88 -17.25
N LEU A 38 6.98 62.70 -16.57
CA LEU A 38 6.57 63.41 -15.36
C LEU A 38 5.75 64.67 -15.69
N PHE A 39 6.06 65.32 -16.80
CA PHE A 39 5.35 66.50 -17.30
C PHE A 39 4.85 66.25 -18.73
N PRO A 40 3.76 65.48 -18.92
CA PRO A 40 3.30 65.05 -20.24
C PRO A 40 2.90 66.21 -21.15
N GLU A 41 2.40 67.30 -20.56
CA GLU A 41 1.93 68.48 -21.28
C GLU A 41 3.03 69.52 -21.55
N ALA A 42 4.23 69.33 -20.98
CA ALA A 42 5.34 70.27 -21.10
C ALA A 42 5.95 70.25 -22.51
N LYS A 43 6.19 71.45 -23.04
CA LYS A 43 6.81 71.68 -24.35
C LYS A 43 8.03 72.61 -24.21
N PRO A 44 9.01 72.50 -25.11
CA PRO A 44 10.06 73.49 -25.21
C PRO A 44 9.46 74.90 -25.36
N GLN A 45 10.02 75.88 -24.66
CA GLN A 45 9.57 77.28 -24.48
C GLN A 45 8.55 77.53 -23.35
N ASP A 46 8.11 76.52 -22.61
CA ASP A 46 7.29 76.71 -21.42
C ASP A 46 8.06 77.42 -20.29
N ASP A 47 7.38 78.31 -19.56
CA ASP A 47 7.99 79.06 -18.46
C ASP A 47 8.17 78.16 -17.22
N PHE A 48 9.36 78.21 -16.61
CA PHE A 48 9.70 77.48 -15.39
C PHE A 48 8.64 77.66 -14.27
N ALA A 49 8.14 78.89 -14.10
CA ALA A 49 7.14 79.22 -13.10
C ALA A 49 5.81 78.49 -13.29
N ALA A 50 5.44 78.19 -14.55
CA ALA A 50 4.22 77.44 -14.86
C ALA A 50 4.35 75.94 -14.54
N LEU A 51 5.57 75.40 -14.66
CA LEU A 51 5.87 73.97 -14.49
C LEU A 51 5.96 73.54 -13.03
N PHE A 52 6.72 74.26 -12.21
CA PHE A 52 6.94 73.85 -10.82
C PHE A 52 5.96 74.50 -9.85
N GLN A 53 5.55 75.76 -10.04
CA GLN A 53 4.64 76.52 -9.16
C GLN A 53 4.94 76.40 -7.64
N ILE A 54 6.19 76.09 -7.27
CA ILE A 54 6.66 75.83 -5.91
C ILE A 54 7.77 76.83 -5.60
N HIS A 55 7.61 77.56 -4.50
CA HIS A 55 8.49 78.67 -4.14
C HIS A 55 9.92 78.18 -3.84
N GLU A 56 10.04 77.04 -3.17
CA GLU A 56 11.29 76.41 -2.75
C GLU A 56 12.15 75.97 -3.94
N VAL A 57 11.51 75.52 -5.03
CA VAL A 57 12.18 75.14 -6.29
C VAL A 57 12.76 76.36 -7.00
N THR A 58 12.06 77.50 -6.90
CA THR A 58 12.54 78.78 -7.42
C THR A 58 13.73 79.29 -6.60
N GLU A 59 13.72 79.07 -5.27
CA GLU A 59 14.83 79.40 -4.38
C GLU A 59 16.09 78.55 -4.65
N LEU A 60 15.91 77.25 -4.92
CA LEU A 60 16.98 76.34 -5.33
C LEU A 60 17.65 76.79 -6.63
N LEU A 61 16.83 77.19 -7.60
CA LEU A 61 17.32 77.68 -8.89
C LEU A 61 18.10 79.00 -8.74
N ASN A 62 17.62 79.94 -7.94
CA ASN A 62 18.34 81.19 -7.63
C ASN A 62 19.69 80.92 -6.93
N LYS A 63 19.75 79.93 -6.02
CA LYS A 63 21.00 79.51 -5.36
C LYS A 63 21.98 78.89 -6.37
N ALA A 64 21.49 78.03 -7.27
CA ALA A 64 22.31 77.44 -8.33
C ALA A 64 22.86 78.49 -9.32
N LEU A 65 22.07 79.51 -9.63
CA LEU A 65 22.48 80.65 -10.47
C LEU A 65 23.55 81.53 -9.82
N SER A 66 23.62 81.55 -8.49
CA SER A 66 24.59 82.35 -7.72
C SER A 66 25.95 81.66 -7.49
N ASN A 67 26.18 80.48 -8.06
CA ASN A 67 27.39 79.63 -7.88
C ASN A 67 27.71 79.26 -6.42
N GLY A 68 26.71 79.25 -5.52
CA GLY A 68 26.86 78.75 -4.15
C GLY A 68 26.73 77.22 -4.07
N PRO A 69 27.17 76.57 -2.97
CA PRO A 69 26.93 75.15 -2.74
C PRO A 69 25.41 74.90 -2.69
N VAL A 70 24.90 74.14 -3.65
CA VAL A 70 23.46 73.82 -3.74
C VAL A 70 23.21 72.51 -3.03
N HIS A 71 22.53 72.56 -1.88
CA HIS A 71 22.03 71.37 -1.22
C HIS A 71 20.77 70.86 -1.97
N PRO A 72 20.58 69.54 -2.09
CA PRO A 72 19.38 68.98 -2.70
C PRO A 72 18.12 69.47 -1.99
N LEU A 73 17.11 69.87 -2.78
CA LEU A 73 15.80 70.20 -2.25
C LEU A 73 14.94 68.94 -2.22
N ILE A 74 14.45 68.58 -1.04
CA ILE A 74 13.53 67.45 -0.86
C ILE A 74 12.12 68.02 -0.76
N LEU A 75 11.27 67.67 -1.72
CA LEU A 75 9.86 68.01 -1.72
C LEU A 75 9.02 66.79 -1.34
N PRO A 76 8.02 66.90 -0.45
CA PRO A 76 7.03 65.85 -0.24
C PRO A 76 6.15 65.66 -1.48
N GLN A 77 5.21 64.72 -1.46
CA GLN A 77 4.33 64.34 -2.58
C GLN A 77 3.86 65.53 -3.43
N GLN A 78 4.12 65.47 -4.75
CA GLN A 78 3.77 66.51 -5.73
C GLN A 78 2.74 65.99 -6.75
N PRO A 79 1.97 66.88 -7.41
CA PRO A 79 1.00 66.47 -8.43
C PRO A 79 1.62 65.70 -9.60
N TRP A 80 2.86 66.04 -9.96
CA TRP A 80 3.65 65.41 -11.02
C TRP A 80 4.54 64.27 -10.50
N PHE A 81 4.55 63.99 -9.19
CA PHE A 81 5.37 62.93 -8.59
C PHE A 81 4.80 62.41 -7.26
N SER A 82 4.37 61.16 -7.23
CA SER A 82 3.65 60.55 -6.10
C SER A 82 4.47 60.30 -4.83
N GLY A 83 5.79 60.49 -4.86
CA GLY A 83 6.70 60.30 -3.72
C GLY A 83 7.40 61.58 -3.27
N SER A 84 8.40 61.47 -2.38
CA SER A 84 9.26 62.61 -2.06
C SER A 84 10.28 62.81 -3.18
N ALA A 85 10.24 63.96 -3.86
CA ALA A 85 11.12 64.28 -4.96
C ALA A 85 12.38 64.97 -4.46
N VAL A 86 13.56 64.46 -4.84
CA VAL A 86 14.84 65.14 -4.58
C VAL A 86 15.27 65.88 -5.84
N LEU A 87 15.36 67.20 -5.74
CA LEU A 87 15.73 68.08 -6.84
C LEU A 87 17.14 68.60 -6.62
N HIS A 88 17.93 68.54 -7.69
CA HIS A 88 19.21 69.24 -7.78
C HIS A 88 19.12 70.26 -8.90
N ALA A 89 19.78 71.40 -8.71
CA ALA A 89 19.92 72.40 -9.75
C ALA A 89 21.40 72.76 -9.92
N ALA A 90 21.84 72.87 -11.17
CA ALA A 90 23.22 73.23 -11.52
C ALA A 90 23.24 74.13 -12.75
N ALA A 91 24.02 75.22 -12.68
CA ALA A 91 24.27 76.07 -13.84
C ALA A 91 25.25 75.37 -14.80
N LEU A 92 24.96 75.45 -16.10
CA LEU A 92 25.77 74.87 -17.17
C LEU A 92 25.63 75.66 -18.46
N THR A 93 26.34 75.24 -19.50
CA THR A 93 26.24 75.83 -20.85
C THR A 93 25.60 74.82 -21.78
N TRP A 94 24.51 75.18 -22.46
CA TRP A 94 23.77 74.30 -23.36
C TRP A 94 23.65 74.96 -24.74
N ILE A 95 24.23 74.33 -25.77
CA ILE A 95 24.22 74.82 -27.16
C ILE A 95 24.73 76.29 -27.26
N GLY A 96 25.77 76.63 -26.47
CA GLY A 96 26.36 77.97 -26.48
C GLY A 96 25.60 79.04 -25.71
N GLU A 97 24.43 78.70 -25.13
CA GLU A 97 23.68 79.57 -24.22
C GLU A 97 23.87 79.15 -22.76
N ALA A 98 23.84 80.12 -21.85
CA ALA A 98 23.91 79.84 -20.43
C ALA A 98 22.56 79.27 -19.96
N ALA A 99 22.59 78.15 -19.25
CA ALA A 99 21.42 77.37 -18.88
C ALA A 99 21.52 76.83 -17.44
N VAL A 100 20.39 76.38 -16.91
CA VAL A 100 20.31 75.68 -15.62
C VAL A 100 19.69 74.33 -15.86
N ALA A 101 20.39 73.27 -15.46
CA ALA A 101 19.81 71.94 -15.33
C ALA A 101 19.11 71.82 -14.00
N VAL A 102 17.87 71.36 -14.05
CA VAL A 102 17.13 70.84 -12.91
C VAL A 102 16.99 69.35 -13.12
N THR A 103 17.59 68.58 -12.22
CA THR A 103 17.49 67.12 -12.23
C THR A 103 16.64 66.67 -11.07
N ILE A 104 15.65 65.84 -11.35
CA ILE A 104 14.85 65.15 -10.37
C ILE A 104 15.47 63.77 -10.24
N ASP A 105 16.17 63.54 -9.12
CA ASP A 105 16.90 62.31 -8.87
C ASP A 105 15.91 61.16 -8.71
N ARG A 106 15.99 60.20 -9.63
CA ARG A 106 15.20 58.97 -9.54
C ARG A 106 15.94 57.91 -8.73
N ARG A 107 17.08 58.19 -8.09
CA ARG A 107 17.77 57.25 -7.17
C ARG A 107 17.28 57.32 -5.74
N ALA A 108 16.44 58.30 -5.41
CA ALA A 108 15.53 58.19 -4.25
C ALA A 108 14.34 57.23 -4.54
N TYR A 109 14.39 56.50 -5.65
CA TYR A 109 13.61 55.28 -5.83
C TYR A 109 14.23 54.17 -4.98
N GLY A 110 13.49 53.73 -3.95
CA GLY A 110 13.29 52.29 -3.86
C GLY A 110 12.79 51.80 -5.24
N PRO A 111 13.24 50.64 -5.74
CA PRO A 111 13.19 50.27 -7.17
C PRO A 111 11.83 50.56 -7.83
N PRO A 112 11.76 50.78 -9.17
CA PRO A 112 10.51 51.02 -9.90
C PRO A 112 9.39 50.11 -9.39
N PRO A 113 8.11 50.50 -9.27
CA PRO A 113 7.06 49.61 -8.74
C PRO A 113 7.09 48.22 -9.40
N GLN A 114 7.39 48.17 -10.69
CA GLN A 114 7.61 46.94 -11.46
C GLN A 114 8.91 46.19 -11.13
N ALA A 115 10.01 46.88 -10.80
CA ALA A 115 11.28 46.28 -10.35
C ALA A 115 11.27 45.92 -8.85
N MET A 116 10.53 46.65 -8.00
CA MET A 116 10.19 46.27 -6.64
C MET A 116 9.19 45.11 -6.65
N GLU A 117 8.25 45.06 -7.59
CA GLU A 117 7.39 43.89 -7.81
C GLU A 117 8.19 42.71 -8.35
N LEU A 118 9.14 42.92 -9.27
CA LEU A 118 10.04 41.87 -9.76
C LEU A 118 11.00 41.40 -8.67
N MET A 119 11.61 42.31 -7.90
CA MET A 119 12.50 41.97 -6.79
C MET A 119 11.71 41.35 -5.63
N ARG A 120 10.51 41.85 -5.33
CA ARG A 120 9.59 41.21 -4.36
C ARG A 120 9.10 39.87 -4.89
N ALA A 121 8.82 39.69 -6.18
CA ALA A 121 8.44 38.41 -6.76
C ALA A 121 9.61 37.40 -6.78
N VAL A 122 10.82 37.85 -7.10
CA VAL A 122 12.07 37.05 -7.08
C VAL A 122 12.46 36.70 -5.64
N LEU A 123 12.32 37.64 -4.70
CA LEU A 123 12.57 37.37 -3.28
C LEU A 123 11.43 36.53 -2.67
N GLN A 124 10.17 36.67 -3.08
CA GLN A 124 9.03 35.83 -2.65
C GLN A 124 9.11 34.40 -3.19
N SER A 125 9.70 34.23 -4.38
CA SER A 125 9.94 32.91 -4.97
C SER A 125 11.13 32.20 -4.33
N ALA A 126 12.20 32.93 -3.97
CA ALA A 126 13.43 32.35 -3.42
C ALA A 126 13.51 32.32 -1.89
N TYR A 127 12.84 33.23 -1.18
CA TYR A 127 12.92 33.44 0.27
C TYR A 127 11.52 33.59 0.88
N PHE A 128 11.29 33.01 2.05
CA PHE A 128 10.00 33.15 2.74
C PHE A 128 9.92 34.44 3.56
N THR A 129 11.07 34.98 3.98
CA THR A 129 11.15 36.30 4.63
C THR A 129 12.36 37.07 4.13
N ALA A 130 12.20 38.37 3.98
CA ALA A 130 13.25 39.31 3.64
C ALA A 130 13.04 40.62 4.42
N LEU A 131 14.05 41.01 5.18
CA LEU A 131 14.03 42.20 6.03
C LEU A 131 15.17 43.14 5.62
N ARG A 132 14.85 44.42 5.45
CA ARG A 132 15.82 45.51 5.31
C ARG A 132 16.14 46.10 6.67
N ILE A 133 17.40 46.12 7.05
CA ILE A 133 17.89 46.70 8.29
C ILE A 133 18.73 47.93 7.94
N ASP A 134 18.33 49.10 8.43
CA ASP A 134 19.08 50.34 8.28
C ASP A 134 19.86 50.62 9.56
N MET A 135 21.17 50.38 9.53
CA MET A 135 22.03 50.51 10.71
C MET A 135 22.27 51.97 11.10
N ARG A 136 22.03 52.94 10.20
CA ARG A 136 22.19 54.38 10.48
C ARG A 136 21.01 54.94 11.26
N MET A 137 19.80 54.48 10.93
CA MET A 137 18.56 54.88 11.62
C MET A 137 18.07 53.87 12.67
N GLN A 138 18.77 52.74 12.82
CA GLN A 138 18.39 51.58 13.66
C GLN A 138 17.00 50.98 13.37
N ASN A 139 16.40 51.33 12.23
CA ASN A 139 15.05 50.87 11.89
C ASN A 139 15.10 49.59 11.04
N ALA A 140 14.00 48.83 11.09
CA ALA A 140 13.82 47.63 10.30
C ALA A 140 12.55 47.76 9.44
N GLY A 141 12.71 47.58 8.14
CA GLY A 141 11.63 47.61 7.14
C GLY A 141 11.41 46.22 6.55
N LEU A 142 10.18 45.70 6.69
CA LEU A 142 9.83 44.39 6.15
C LEU A 142 9.64 44.48 4.63
N ILE A 143 10.43 43.72 3.86
CA ILE A 143 10.32 43.70 2.38
C ILE A 143 9.23 42.71 1.96
N SER A 144 9.22 41.52 2.57
CA SER A 144 8.25 40.46 2.34
C SER A 144 8.31 39.43 3.48
N ASP A 145 7.16 39.00 3.99
CA ASP A 145 7.02 37.82 4.87
C ASP A 145 5.75 37.07 4.49
N LYS A 146 5.83 35.73 4.44
CA LYS A 146 4.66 34.87 4.19
C LYS A 146 3.76 34.73 5.43
N ASN A 147 4.23 35.12 6.63
CA ASN A 147 3.46 35.07 7.87
C ASN A 147 2.55 36.29 8.03
N VAL A 148 1.23 36.05 8.04
CA VAL A 148 0.18 37.09 8.07
C VAL A 148 0.28 37.99 9.30
N LEU A 149 0.77 37.49 10.44
CA LEU A 149 0.89 38.24 11.69
C LEU A 149 1.91 39.39 11.59
N MET A 150 3.02 39.19 10.86
CA MET A 150 4.08 40.19 10.72
C MET A 150 3.77 41.26 9.67
N ASN A 151 2.79 41.02 8.79
CA ASN A 151 2.45 41.90 7.67
C ASN A 151 1.55 43.09 8.06
N THR A 152 1.26 43.27 9.36
CA THR A 152 0.37 44.32 9.88
C THR A 152 1.08 45.63 10.23
N GLN A 153 2.42 45.64 10.31
CA GLN A 153 3.23 46.85 10.55
C GLN A 153 4.34 46.96 9.51
N ALA A 154 4.27 47.96 8.63
CA ALA A 154 5.24 48.14 7.54
C ALA A 154 6.63 48.62 8.00
N HIS A 155 6.74 49.19 9.20
CA HIS A 155 7.97 49.75 9.76
C HIS A 155 8.05 49.49 11.27
N PHE A 156 9.19 49.00 11.75
CA PHE A 156 9.45 48.79 13.17
C PHE A 156 10.38 49.88 13.72
N PRO A 157 10.14 50.41 14.94
CA PRO A 157 10.90 51.52 15.50
C PRO A 157 12.38 51.17 15.76
N SER A 158 12.68 49.91 16.07
CA SER A 158 14.05 49.42 16.20
C SER A 158 14.20 47.97 15.72
N TYR A 159 15.37 47.64 15.17
CA TYR A 159 15.71 46.27 14.77
C TYR A 159 15.68 45.27 15.94
N SER A 160 16.19 45.67 17.10
CA SER A 160 16.18 44.85 18.32
C SER A 160 14.76 44.46 18.76
N GLN A 161 13.78 45.38 18.61
CA GLN A 161 12.39 45.06 18.92
C GLN A 161 11.79 44.07 17.92
N TYR A 162 12.11 44.24 16.63
CA TYR A 162 11.65 43.32 15.58
C TYR A 162 12.17 41.90 15.80
N ILE A 163 13.47 41.72 16.03
CA ILE A 163 14.07 40.38 16.11
C ILE A 163 13.58 39.60 17.34
N CYS A 164 13.34 40.28 18.47
CA CYS A 164 12.71 39.68 19.65
C CYS A 164 11.27 39.22 19.35
N MET A 165 10.43 40.10 18.80
CA MET A 165 9.05 39.76 18.43
C MET A 165 9.00 38.61 17.41
N TYR A 166 9.91 38.61 16.44
CA TYR A 166 10.02 37.54 15.44
C TYR A 166 10.39 36.20 16.08
N SER A 167 11.36 36.20 17.00
CA SER A 167 11.76 34.99 17.72
C SER A 167 10.64 34.40 18.58
N GLU A 168 9.81 35.25 19.20
CA GLU A 168 8.71 34.81 20.06
C GLU A 168 7.51 34.28 19.27
N ALA A 169 7.20 34.91 18.14
CA ALA A 169 6.04 34.57 17.33
C ALA A 169 6.29 33.42 16.35
N VAL A 170 7.50 33.31 15.79
CA VAL A 170 7.76 32.48 14.62
C VAL A 170 8.77 31.35 14.89
N ILE A 171 9.75 31.55 15.76
CA ILE A 171 10.82 30.58 16.02
C ILE A 171 10.47 29.61 17.15
N HIS A 172 10.79 28.33 16.97
CA HIS A 172 10.60 27.27 17.96
C HIS A 172 11.27 27.64 19.29
N PRO A 173 10.63 27.40 20.46
CA PRO A 173 11.15 27.81 21.76
C PRO A 173 12.62 27.47 22.02
N ASP A 174 13.04 26.25 21.67
CA ASP A 174 14.41 25.76 21.86
C ASP A 174 15.46 26.51 21.03
N ASP A 175 15.07 27.04 19.86
CA ASP A 175 15.99 27.61 18.88
C ASP A 175 16.10 29.14 19.03
N ARG A 176 15.26 29.75 19.88
CA ARG A 176 15.20 31.21 20.09
C ARG A 176 16.53 31.79 20.57
N ALA A 177 17.18 31.12 21.53
CA ALA A 177 18.44 31.60 22.09
C ALA A 177 19.55 31.64 21.02
N GLN A 178 19.61 30.62 20.18
CA GLN A 178 20.55 30.54 19.05
C GLN A 178 20.27 31.62 18.01
N PHE A 179 19.00 31.80 17.65
CA PHE A 179 18.58 32.80 16.68
C PHE A 179 18.94 34.23 17.13
N LEU A 180 18.61 34.58 18.38
CA LEU A 180 18.89 35.90 18.94
C LEU A 180 20.40 36.16 19.10
N ALA A 181 21.19 35.13 19.42
CA ALA A 181 22.64 35.25 19.51
C ALA A 181 23.27 35.50 18.13
N ALA A 182 22.81 34.79 17.10
CA ALA A 182 23.34 34.88 15.74
C ALA A 182 23.04 36.23 15.08
N PHE A 183 21.87 36.82 15.37
CA PHE A 183 21.41 38.08 14.78
C PHE A 183 21.35 39.25 15.77
N SER A 184 22.22 39.25 16.77
CA SER A 184 22.40 40.40 17.67
C SER A 184 22.99 41.61 16.94
N GLU A 185 22.71 42.83 17.43
CA GLU A 185 23.27 44.07 16.82
C GLU A 185 24.80 44.04 16.73
N GLU A 186 25.47 43.45 17.72
CA GLU A 186 26.93 43.29 17.74
C GLU A 186 27.41 42.40 16.59
N LYS A 187 26.73 41.29 16.31
CA LYS A 187 27.06 40.38 15.20
C LYS A 187 26.80 41.00 13.83
N ILE A 188 25.77 41.84 13.70
CA ILE A 188 25.50 42.57 12.45
C ILE A 188 26.57 43.63 12.19
N ARG A 189 27.03 44.35 13.22
CA ARG A 189 28.17 45.28 13.09
C ARG A 189 29.45 44.53 12.72
N LEU A 190 29.70 43.38 13.34
CA LEU A 190 30.85 42.54 13.00
C LEU A 190 30.79 42.03 11.55
N PHE A 191 29.60 41.65 11.07
CA PHE A 191 29.38 41.28 9.67
C PHE A 191 29.74 42.43 8.72
N MET A 192 29.34 43.66 9.04
CA MET A 192 29.66 44.85 8.25
C MET A 192 31.17 45.14 8.17
N GLU A 193 31.93 44.82 9.22
CA GLU A 193 33.38 45.08 9.28
C GLU A 193 34.21 43.97 8.62
N VAL A 194 33.83 42.70 8.81
CA VAL A 194 34.64 41.52 8.43
C VAL A 194 34.08 40.80 7.20
N ASN A 195 32.86 41.17 6.76
CA ASN A 195 32.11 40.55 5.66
C ASN A 195 31.93 39.02 5.81
N ASN A 196 31.81 38.55 7.06
CA ASN A 196 31.59 37.15 7.37
C ASN A 196 30.14 36.92 7.81
N ALA A 197 29.29 36.46 6.89
CA ALA A 197 27.86 36.34 7.11
C ALA A 197 27.55 35.21 8.12
N PRO A 198 26.88 35.49 9.25
CA PRO A 198 26.36 34.43 10.10
C PRO A 198 25.24 33.70 9.36
N ALA A 199 25.38 32.39 9.19
CA ALA A 199 24.29 31.50 8.78
C ALA A 199 23.68 30.87 10.04
N CYS A 200 22.37 30.95 10.18
CA CYS A 200 21.66 30.39 11.33
C CYS A 200 20.47 29.57 10.85
N ASN A 201 20.47 28.28 11.17
CA ASN A 201 19.37 27.36 10.85
C ASN A 201 18.51 27.16 12.09
N VAL A 202 17.21 27.39 11.98
CA VAL A 202 16.26 27.29 13.09
C VAL A 202 14.90 26.77 12.62
N ARG A 203 14.15 26.15 13.52
CA ARG A 203 12.78 25.71 13.26
C ARG A 203 11.82 26.88 13.41
N ARG A 204 10.95 27.05 12.42
CA ARG A 204 9.95 28.12 12.39
C ARG A 204 8.55 27.55 12.16
N ILE A 205 7.53 28.17 12.72
CA ILE A 205 6.14 27.76 12.49
C ILE A 205 5.66 28.24 11.10
N CYS A 206 5.04 27.34 10.34
CA CYS A 206 4.47 27.56 9.01
C CYS A 206 3.22 26.67 8.86
N ASP A 207 2.04 27.26 8.66
CA ASP A 207 0.75 26.55 8.48
C ASP A 207 0.48 25.45 9.55
N GLU A 208 0.68 25.80 10.82
CA GLU A 208 0.50 24.95 12.02
C GLU A 208 1.59 23.89 12.29
N GLU A 209 2.64 23.79 11.48
CA GLU A 209 3.78 22.89 11.70
C GLU A 209 5.13 23.63 11.78
N TYR A 210 6.11 23.05 12.47
CA TYR A 210 7.48 23.59 12.48
C TYR A 210 8.28 23.08 11.29
N ARG A 211 8.91 23.99 10.53
CA ARG A 211 9.77 23.68 9.37
C ARG A 211 11.17 24.29 9.54
N TRP A 212 12.17 23.64 8.97
CA TRP A 212 13.55 24.12 9.00
C TRP A 212 13.75 25.32 8.07
N ALA A 213 14.33 26.39 8.60
CA ALA A 213 14.63 27.60 7.88
C ALA A 213 16.09 28.01 8.08
N SER A 214 16.75 28.42 7.01
CA SER A 214 18.09 28.99 7.03
C SER A 214 18.02 30.50 6.87
N PHE A 215 18.65 31.23 7.78
CA PHE A 215 18.75 32.69 7.76
C PHE A 215 20.18 33.12 7.46
N THR A 216 20.33 34.10 6.56
CA THR A 216 21.62 34.67 6.15
C THR A 216 21.56 36.19 6.07
N LEU A 217 22.73 36.84 6.22
CA LEU A 217 22.89 38.27 6.03
C LEU A 217 23.56 38.57 4.69
N ALA A 218 23.07 39.59 4.00
CA ALA A 218 23.69 40.14 2.80
C ALA A 218 23.84 41.66 2.96
N SER A 219 25.01 42.21 2.60
CA SER A 219 25.21 43.65 2.55
C SER A 219 24.65 44.19 1.23
N ALA A 220 23.79 45.21 1.30
CA ALA A 220 23.20 45.85 0.12
C ALA A 220 23.88 47.18 -0.22
N ASP A 221 24.34 47.94 0.79
CA ASP A 221 25.05 49.22 0.66
C ASP A 221 25.73 49.59 2.00
N GLU A 222 26.52 50.67 2.05
CA GLU A 222 27.14 51.20 3.27
C GLU A 222 26.09 51.57 4.34
N GLY A 223 25.79 50.63 5.23
CA GLY A 223 24.86 50.83 6.35
C GLY A 223 23.51 50.16 6.17
N ILE A 224 23.28 49.42 5.08
CA ILE A 224 22.05 48.67 4.82
C ILE A 224 22.37 47.16 4.75
N VAL A 225 21.75 46.40 5.64
CA VAL A 225 21.88 44.94 5.71
C VAL A 225 20.53 44.29 5.38
N LEU A 226 20.56 43.24 4.56
CA LEU A 226 19.41 42.39 4.27
C LEU A 226 19.52 41.11 5.10
N LEU A 227 18.47 40.79 5.86
CA LEU A 227 18.28 39.48 6.47
C LEU A 227 17.33 38.67 5.60
N LEU A 228 17.79 37.52 5.12
CA LEU A 228 17.06 36.66 4.18
C LEU A 228 16.82 35.30 4.84
N GLY A 229 15.56 34.84 4.84
CA GLY A 229 15.19 33.50 5.31
C GLY A 229 14.75 32.62 4.15
N LYS A 230 15.43 31.49 3.95
CA LYS A 230 15.11 30.47 2.95
C LYS A 230 14.60 29.20 3.61
N ASP A 231 13.58 28.59 3.02
CA ASP A 231 13.10 27.29 3.47
C ASP A 231 14.20 26.27 3.17
N SER A 232 14.80 25.70 4.21
CA SER A 232 15.87 24.72 4.08
C SER A 232 15.33 23.32 4.35
N ASN A 233 14.01 23.13 4.42
CA ASN A 233 13.42 21.84 4.76
C ASN A 233 13.88 20.74 3.82
N GLU A 234 14.06 20.97 2.51
CA GLU A 234 14.61 19.93 1.61
C GLU A 234 16.08 19.61 1.86
N SER A 235 16.95 20.61 2.09
CA SER A 235 18.37 20.37 2.37
C SER A 235 18.60 19.80 3.77
N HIS A 236 17.80 20.20 4.75
CA HIS A 236 17.78 19.61 6.08
C HIS A 236 17.05 18.27 6.10
N LEU A 237 16.03 18.02 5.25
CA LEU A 237 15.49 16.66 5.04
C LEU A 237 16.51 15.78 4.36
N GLN A 238 17.36 16.29 3.46
CA GLN A 238 18.44 15.51 2.85
C GLN A 238 19.55 15.22 3.85
N GLN A 239 19.87 16.17 4.73
CA GLN A 239 20.88 16.01 5.78
C GLN A 239 20.35 15.17 6.96
N GLU A 240 19.08 15.33 7.34
CA GLU A 240 18.32 14.42 8.21
C GLU A 240 18.06 13.11 7.51
N GLU A 241 17.95 13.00 6.17
CA GLU A 241 17.88 11.72 5.44
C GLU A 241 19.26 11.08 5.40
N LEU A 242 20.36 11.84 5.38
CA LEU A 242 21.72 11.30 5.48
C LEU A 242 22.04 10.88 6.91
N GLU A 243 21.63 11.65 7.92
CA GLU A 243 21.71 11.31 9.34
C GLU A 243 20.69 10.24 9.71
N MET A 244 19.49 10.22 9.13
CA MET A 244 18.52 9.14 9.22
C MET A 244 18.98 7.96 8.41
N VAL A 245 19.67 8.08 7.28
CA VAL A 245 20.26 6.93 6.58
C VAL A 245 21.46 6.41 7.36
N SER A 246 22.22 7.26 8.08
CA SER A 246 23.25 6.83 9.01
C SER A 246 22.62 6.14 10.23
N LEU A 247 21.66 6.78 10.90
CA LEU A 247 20.89 6.23 12.02
C LEU A 247 20.08 5.02 11.61
N ARG A 248 19.59 4.94 10.37
CA ARG A 248 18.85 3.81 9.78
C ARG A 248 19.80 2.75 9.30
N ASN A 249 21.01 3.06 8.88
CA ASN A 249 22.07 2.07 8.66
C ASN A 249 22.52 1.52 10.01
N ASP A 250 22.63 2.35 11.05
CA ASP A 250 22.86 1.95 12.43
C ASP A 250 21.66 1.16 12.98
N TYR A 251 20.42 1.51 12.59
CA TYR A 251 19.19 0.80 12.96
C TYR A 251 19.00 -0.49 12.16
N ILE A 252 19.44 -0.54 10.90
CA ILE A 252 19.50 -1.74 10.06
C ILE A 252 20.59 -2.65 10.61
N LEU A 253 21.77 -2.12 10.95
CA LEU A 253 22.85 -2.84 11.59
C LEU A 253 22.46 -3.28 13.00
N SER A 254 21.68 -2.51 13.76
CA SER A 254 21.14 -2.92 15.06
C SER A 254 20.04 -3.98 14.90
N SER A 255 19.14 -3.84 13.91
CA SER A 255 18.06 -4.80 13.65
C SER A 255 18.56 -6.11 13.03
N ILE A 256 19.60 -6.07 12.21
CA ILE A 256 20.32 -7.24 11.70
C ILE A 256 21.19 -7.83 12.82
N SER A 257 21.80 -6.99 13.66
CA SER A 257 22.48 -7.40 14.88
C SER A 257 21.53 -8.15 15.84
N ASP A 258 20.26 -7.77 15.96
CA ASP A 258 19.29 -8.50 16.80
C ASP A 258 19.07 -9.96 16.33
N ILE A 259 19.31 -10.25 15.05
CA ILE A 259 19.23 -11.60 14.46
C ILE A 259 20.53 -12.39 14.73
N PHE A 260 21.67 -11.70 14.79
CA PHE A 260 22.99 -12.30 14.93
C PHE A 260 23.59 -12.02 16.30
N ARG A 261 23.77 -13.07 17.10
CA ARG A 261 24.39 -12.99 18.42
C ARG A 261 25.83 -12.46 18.40
N LEU A 262 26.55 -12.61 17.30
CA LEU A 262 27.86 -12.00 17.08
C LEU A 262 28.01 -11.62 15.62
N MET A 263 28.50 -10.41 15.35
CA MET A 263 28.92 -9.95 14.04
C MET A 263 30.34 -9.37 14.11
N LEU A 264 31.22 -9.87 13.25
CA LEU A 264 32.61 -9.44 13.12
C LEU A 264 32.85 -8.96 11.70
N HIS A 265 33.47 -7.80 11.55
CA HIS A 265 34.12 -7.38 10.32
C HIS A 265 35.59 -7.76 10.39
N ILE A 266 36.11 -8.42 9.36
CA ILE A 266 37.47 -8.94 9.31
C ILE A 266 38.14 -8.39 8.06
N ASP A 267 39.17 -7.58 8.25
CA ASP A 267 40.11 -7.25 7.18
C ASP A 267 41.04 -8.46 6.99
N LEU A 268 40.86 -9.17 5.88
CA LEU A 268 41.65 -10.35 5.58
C LEU A 268 43.07 -9.98 5.16
N THR A 269 43.38 -8.74 4.80
CA THR A 269 44.72 -8.30 4.39
C THR A 269 45.62 -7.99 5.59
N THR A 270 45.06 -7.36 6.62
CA THR A 270 45.78 -7.00 7.86
C THR A 270 45.57 -8.02 8.97
N GLY A 271 44.46 -8.76 8.94
CA GLY A 271 44.02 -9.64 10.04
C GLY A 271 43.35 -8.87 11.18
N GLU A 272 43.07 -7.59 10.99
CA GLU A 272 42.33 -6.77 11.94
C GLU A 272 40.85 -7.12 11.93
N THR A 273 40.25 -7.21 13.12
CA THR A 273 38.86 -7.62 13.33
C THR A 273 38.17 -6.60 14.22
N VAL A 274 37.07 -6.06 13.73
CA VAL A 274 36.18 -5.16 14.47
C VAL A 274 34.92 -5.92 14.84
N ILE A 275 34.51 -5.83 16.09
CA ILE A 275 33.26 -6.45 16.56
C ILE A 275 32.14 -5.46 16.32
N CYS A 276 31.33 -5.71 15.29
CA CYS A 276 30.23 -4.83 14.91
C CYS A 276 29.04 -4.98 15.87
N SER A 277 28.80 -6.18 16.40
CA SER A 277 27.79 -6.40 17.44
C SER A 277 27.97 -7.71 18.22
N ALA A 278 27.54 -7.72 19.49
CA ALA A 278 27.53 -8.91 20.34
C ALA A 278 26.36 -8.87 21.35
N ILE A 279 25.48 -9.89 21.33
CA ILE A 279 24.33 -9.96 22.25
C ILE A 279 24.72 -10.69 23.55
N ASN A 280 24.72 -9.92 24.64
CA ASN A 280 24.68 -10.25 26.07
C ASN A 280 25.00 -11.70 26.48
N GLU A 281 26.26 -11.86 26.89
CA GLU A 281 26.81 -12.76 27.93
C GLU A 281 28.31 -12.43 28.14
N GLN A 282 28.91 -11.57 27.29
CA GLN A 282 30.31 -11.14 27.39
C GLN A 282 30.51 -9.61 27.29
N ALA A 283 29.45 -8.81 27.43
CA ALA A 283 29.51 -7.35 27.32
C ALA A 283 30.46 -6.68 28.34
N GLU A 284 30.87 -7.39 29.41
CA GLU A 284 31.84 -6.85 30.37
C GLU A 284 33.31 -6.91 29.91
N ARG A 285 33.65 -7.51 28.74
CA ARG A 285 35.07 -7.76 28.38
C ARG A 285 35.52 -7.43 26.96
N VAL A 286 34.68 -6.86 26.10
CA VAL A 286 35.07 -6.55 24.72
C VAL A 286 34.39 -5.25 24.25
N SER A 287 35.17 -4.22 23.93
CA SER A 287 34.66 -2.96 23.36
C SER A 287 34.38 -3.12 21.87
N THR A 288 33.28 -2.53 21.38
CA THR A 288 32.97 -2.40 19.95
C THR A 288 33.84 -1.35 19.26
N ASP A 289 34.52 -0.49 20.03
CA ASP A 289 35.39 0.57 19.51
C ASP A 289 36.86 0.13 19.34
N ASP A 290 37.20 -1.08 19.77
CA ASP A 290 38.56 -1.62 19.73
C ASP A 290 38.78 -2.54 18.51
N VAL A 291 40.02 -2.54 18.00
CA VAL A 291 40.46 -3.42 16.91
C VAL A 291 41.20 -4.63 17.49
N TYR A 292 40.79 -5.84 17.10
CA TYR A 292 41.35 -7.10 17.60
C TYR A 292 42.09 -7.86 16.50
N SER A 293 43.01 -8.77 16.87
CA SER A 293 43.56 -9.72 15.90
C SER A 293 42.57 -10.85 15.63
N PHE A 294 42.35 -11.17 14.35
CA PHE A 294 41.49 -12.28 13.92
C PHE A 294 41.90 -13.62 14.55
N GLN A 295 43.21 -13.85 14.75
CA GLN A 295 43.70 -15.10 15.36
C GLN A 295 43.26 -15.25 16.81
N ASP A 296 43.25 -14.16 17.58
CA ASP A 296 42.83 -14.17 18.97
C ASP A 296 41.31 -14.37 19.09
N VAL A 297 40.55 -13.71 18.20
CA VAL A 297 39.09 -13.86 18.13
C VAL A 297 38.73 -15.30 17.72
N ALA A 298 39.40 -15.86 16.71
CA ALA A 298 39.23 -17.24 16.27
C ALA A 298 39.51 -18.25 17.39
N ALA A 299 40.60 -18.07 18.15
CA ALA A 299 40.95 -18.93 19.28
C ALA A 299 39.87 -18.91 20.37
N ARG A 300 39.24 -17.75 20.61
CA ARG A 300 38.13 -17.60 21.56
C ARG A 300 36.86 -18.29 21.06
N LEU A 301 36.52 -18.12 19.78
CA LEU A 301 35.35 -18.76 19.16
C LEU A 301 35.44 -20.29 19.25
N ILE A 302 36.60 -20.88 18.95
CA ILE A 302 36.79 -22.34 18.99
C ILE A 302 36.58 -22.93 20.39
N ARG A 303 36.92 -22.20 21.46
CA ARG A 303 36.68 -22.66 22.84
C ARG A 303 35.19 -22.82 23.15
N MET A 304 34.35 -22.01 22.52
CA MET A 304 32.90 -22.03 22.67
C MET A 304 32.22 -23.11 21.80
N VAL A 305 32.98 -23.82 20.95
CA VAL A 305 32.47 -24.94 20.16
C VAL A 305 32.59 -26.23 20.97
N HIS A 306 31.53 -27.03 20.97
CA HIS A 306 31.50 -28.35 21.60
C HIS A 306 32.66 -29.23 21.11
N PRO A 307 33.35 -30.01 21.99
CA PRO A 307 34.55 -30.77 21.61
C PRO A 307 34.40 -31.66 20.38
N ALA A 308 33.25 -32.31 20.21
CA ALA A 308 32.96 -33.16 19.05
C ALA A 308 32.86 -32.39 17.72
N ASP A 309 32.58 -31.08 17.76
CA ASP A 309 32.32 -30.26 16.57
C ASP A 309 33.55 -29.41 16.18
N ARG A 310 34.57 -29.30 17.06
CA ARG A 310 35.79 -28.49 16.85
C ARG A 310 36.58 -28.87 15.61
N GLY A 311 36.57 -30.15 15.22
CA GLY A 311 37.27 -30.65 14.04
C GLY A 311 36.84 -29.97 12.73
N MET A 312 35.66 -29.34 12.70
CA MET A 312 35.12 -28.66 11.52
C MET A 312 35.63 -27.22 11.34
N PHE A 313 36.34 -26.66 12.32
CA PHE A 313 36.70 -25.23 12.36
C PHE A 313 38.16 -24.93 11.97
N GLY A 314 38.99 -25.96 11.72
CA GLY A 314 40.44 -25.80 11.47
C GLY A 314 40.79 -24.90 10.29
N ASP A 315 40.14 -25.09 9.13
CA ASP A 315 40.35 -24.24 7.94
C ASP A 315 39.41 -23.02 7.92
N TYR A 316 38.28 -23.10 8.63
CA TYR A 316 37.19 -22.11 8.59
C TYR A 316 37.49 -20.82 9.38
N LEU A 317 38.37 -20.90 10.39
CA LEU A 317 38.79 -19.76 11.22
C LEU A 317 40.31 -19.48 11.12
N SER A 318 40.93 -19.86 9.99
CA SER A 318 42.36 -19.64 9.73
C SER A 318 42.56 -18.54 8.69
N LEU A 319 43.26 -17.46 9.06
CA LEU A 319 43.53 -16.33 8.16
C LEU A 319 44.21 -16.77 6.86
N ASP A 320 45.18 -17.68 6.96
CA ASP A 320 45.93 -18.21 5.81
C ASP A 320 45.07 -19.12 4.92
N ALA A 321 44.08 -19.81 5.48
CA ALA A 321 43.15 -20.63 4.71
C ALA A 321 42.09 -19.76 4.01
N LEU A 322 41.61 -18.70 4.67
CA LEU A 322 40.66 -17.75 4.09
C LEU A 322 41.28 -16.94 2.94
N ARG A 323 42.55 -16.54 3.06
CA ARG A 323 43.30 -15.84 1.99
C ARG A 323 43.57 -16.71 0.76
N ARG A 324 43.82 -18.01 0.96
CA ARG A 324 44.19 -18.94 -0.13
C ARG A 324 43.02 -19.46 -0.95
N GLY A 325 41.80 -19.03 -0.64
CA GLY A 325 40.60 -19.40 -1.37
C GLY A 325 40.15 -20.83 -1.07
N VAL A 326 39.27 -20.98 -0.07
CA VAL A 326 38.28 -22.08 -0.10
C VAL A 326 37.47 -21.88 -1.38
N PRO A 327 37.19 -22.91 -2.21
CA PRO A 327 36.48 -22.73 -3.46
C PRO A 327 35.17 -22.01 -3.19
N VAL A 328 35.10 -20.78 -3.67
CA VAL A 328 33.97 -19.91 -3.47
C VAL A 328 32.82 -20.54 -4.26
N SER A 329 31.79 -21.02 -3.56
CA SER A 329 30.53 -21.38 -4.22
C SER A 329 29.97 -20.15 -4.94
N GLU A 330 29.02 -20.32 -5.86
CA GLU A 330 28.41 -19.22 -6.63
C GLU A 330 27.88 -18.05 -5.76
N ASP A 331 27.75 -18.24 -4.43
CA ASP A 331 27.17 -17.30 -3.47
C ASP A 331 28.15 -16.57 -2.53
N ASN A 332 29.48 -16.71 -2.67
CA ASN A 332 30.49 -16.03 -1.83
C ASN A 332 30.35 -16.24 -0.29
N LYS A 333 29.77 -17.36 0.15
CA LYS A 333 29.42 -17.63 1.55
C LYS A 333 29.83 -19.02 2.03
N ILE A 334 30.24 -19.13 3.30
CA ILE A 334 30.55 -20.39 3.97
C ILE A 334 29.72 -20.50 5.26
N THR A 335 28.87 -21.52 5.34
CA THR A 335 27.96 -21.76 6.48
C THR A 335 28.35 -23.01 7.26
N LYS A 336 28.29 -22.96 8.59
CA LYS A 336 28.51 -24.10 9.51
C LYS A 336 27.48 -24.11 10.63
N GLU A 337 26.96 -25.28 10.96
CA GLU A 337 26.09 -25.49 12.13
C GLU A 337 26.85 -26.32 13.18
N TYR A 338 26.83 -25.88 14.44
CA TYR A 338 27.58 -26.49 15.52
C TYR A 338 26.91 -26.27 16.87
N ARG A 339 27.31 -27.07 17.86
CA ARG A 339 26.87 -26.87 19.25
C ARG A 339 27.80 -25.88 19.93
N ARG A 340 27.23 -24.79 20.41
CA ARG A 340 27.90 -23.81 21.26
C ARG A 340 27.74 -24.23 22.72
N ILE A 341 28.81 -24.13 23.49
CA ILE A 341 28.87 -24.44 24.91
C ILE A 341 29.32 -23.21 25.71
N ASP A 342 29.00 -23.21 26.99
CA ASP A 342 29.67 -22.34 27.96
C ASP A 342 31.07 -22.92 28.25
N PRO A 343 32.17 -22.16 28.06
CA PRO A 343 33.52 -22.63 28.35
C PRO A 343 33.73 -23.13 29.78
N ASP A 344 32.96 -22.59 30.74
CA ASP A 344 33.10 -22.89 32.17
C ASP A 344 32.02 -23.88 32.67
N GLY A 345 31.11 -24.32 31.80
CA GLY A 345 30.00 -25.22 32.11
C GLY A 345 30.18 -26.66 31.63
N ASP A 346 29.25 -27.54 32.00
CA ASP A 346 29.20 -28.90 31.43
C ASP A 346 28.80 -28.80 29.94
N PRO A 347 29.65 -29.30 29.01
CA PRO A 347 29.43 -29.18 27.57
C PRO A 347 28.17 -29.90 27.08
N ASP A 348 27.69 -30.94 27.77
CA ASP A 348 26.49 -31.67 27.36
C ASP A 348 25.21 -31.04 27.91
N ALA A 349 25.28 -30.36 29.05
CA ALA A 349 24.14 -29.68 29.67
C ALA A 349 23.86 -28.28 29.09
N THR A 350 24.90 -27.61 28.58
CA THR A 350 24.83 -26.21 28.11
C THR A 350 24.82 -26.07 26.58
N ALA A 351 24.86 -27.19 25.86
CA ALA A 351 24.91 -27.18 24.40
C ALA A 351 23.66 -26.54 23.77
N LYS A 352 23.87 -25.44 23.05
CA LYS A 352 22.85 -24.79 22.21
C LYS A 352 23.26 -24.84 20.75
N TRP A 353 22.31 -25.13 19.86
CA TRP A 353 22.61 -25.12 18.43
C TRP A 353 22.82 -23.71 17.90
N THR A 354 23.90 -23.54 17.16
CA THR A 354 24.34 -22.25 16.61
C THR A 354 24.73 -22.44 15.15
N ARG A 355 24.41 -21.45 14.31
CA ARG A 355 24.85 -21.37 12.92
C ARG A 355 25.83 -20.22 12.77
N SER A 356 26.97 -20.46 12.15
CA SER A 356 27.88 -19.39 11.71
C SER A 356 27.88 -19.26 10.20
N VAL A 357 27.92 -18.02 9.71
CA VAL A 357 28.03 -17.68 8.29
C VAL A 357 29.19 -16.71 8.12
N LEU A 358 30.13 -17.07 7.26
CA LEU A 358 31.23 -16.22 6.80
C LEU A 358 30.92 -15.77 5.37
N THR A 359 30.85 -14.46 5.14
CA THR A 359 30.56 -13.87 3.83
C THR A 359 31.75 -13.01 3.40
N PHE A 360 32.25 -13.21 2.19
CA PHE A 360 33.30 -12.37 1.63
C PHE A 360 32.68 -11.11 1.00
N THR A 361 33.15 -9.93 1.42
CA THR A 361 32.55 -8.63 1.04
C THR A 361 33.36 -7.86 0.02
N ALA A 362 34.67 -8.07 -0.06
CA ALA A 362 35.54 -7.44 -1.03
C ALA A 362 36.62 -8.41 -1.55
N PHE A 363 37.08 -8.16 -2.77
CA PHE A 363 38.10 -8.96 -3.46
C PHE A 363 39.13 -8.04 -4.13
N ASP A 364 40.37 -8.49 -4.21
CA ASP A 364 41.42 -7.80 -4.95
C ASP A 364 41.37 -8.09 -6.47
N GLU A 365 42.28 -7.46 -7.22
CA GLU A 365 42.41 -7.61 -8.68
C GLU A 365 42.65 -9.07 -9.11
N ASN A 366 43.19 -9.92 -8.22
CA ASN A 366 43.44 -11.34 -8.46
C ASN A 366 42.30 -12.24 -7.97
N ARG A 367 41.13 -11.66 -7.61
CA ARG A 367 39.97 -12.33 -7.03
C ARG A 367 40.25 -13.02 -5.68
N CYS A 368 41.27 -12.59 -4.95
CA CYS A 368 41.50 -13.04 -3.58
C CYS A 368 40.63 -12.20 -2.63
N PRO A 369 39.96 -12.81 -1.64
CA PRO A 369 39.11 -12.07 -0.72
C PRO A 369 39.95 -11.16 0.19
N THR A 370 39.59 -9.88 0.24
CA THR A 370 40.28 -8.86 1.06
C THR A 370 39.51 -8.52 2.33
N GLU A 371 38.19 -8.72 2.34
CA GLU A 371 37.33 -8.45 3.50
C GLU A 371 36.29 -9.56 3.67
N ALA A 372 35.94 -9.85 4.93
CA ALA A 372 34.88 -10.78 5.26
C ALA A 372 34.07 -10.34 6.48
N VAL A 373 32.80 -10.72 6.49
CA VAL A 373 31.89 -10.58 7.63
C VAL A 373 31.56 -11.96 8.19
N TYR A 374 31.85 -12.17 9.47
CA TYR A 374 31.49 -13.38 10.21
C TYR A 374 30.30 -13.13 11.12
N THR A 375 29.26 -13.93 10.98
CA THR A 375 28.02 -13.81 11.75
C THR A 375 27.69 -15.11 12.46
N VAL A 376 27.08 -15.01 13.64
CA VAL A 376 26.66 -16.15 14.47
C VAL A 376 25.20 -15.99 14.86
N GLN A 377 24.38 -17.00 14.56
CA GLN A 377 22.95 -17.04 14.83
C GLN A 377 22.60 -18.18 15.78
N ASP A 378 21.72 -17.94 16.75
CA ASP A 378 21.14 -19.00 17.60
C ASP A 378 20.02 -19.71 16.83
N ILE A 379 20.14 -21.03 16.67
CA ILE A 379 19.16 -21.87 15.96
C ILE A 379 18.62 -22.97 16.86
N ASP A 380 18.80 -22.87 18.19
CA ASP A 380 18.47 -23.92 19.14
C ASP A 380 16.98 -24.28 19.14
N ALA A 381 16.09 -23.29 19.17
CA ALA A 381 14.64 -23.52 19.11
C ALA A 381 14.21 -24.17 17.78
N GLN A 382 14.69 -23.65 16.66
CA GLN A 382 14.39 -24.18 15.32
C GLN A 382 14.90 -25.62 15.17
N LYS A 383 16.13 -25.90 15.61
CA LYS A 383 16.74 -27.23 15.51
C LYS A 383 16.09 -28.23 16.46
N ARG A 384 15.70 -27.81 17.66
CA ARG A 384 14.93 -28.66 18.59
C ARG A 384 13.55 -28.99 18.04
N GLN A 385 12.86 -28.03 17.43
CA GLN A 385 11.57 -28.27 16.79
C GLN A 385 11.68 -29.23 15.59
N GLU A 386 12.73 -29.13 14.78
CA GLU A 386 13.03 -30.07 13.69
C GLU A 386 13.26 -31.49 14.24
N LEU A 387 14.09 -31.61 15.28
CA LEU A 387 14.39 -32.88 15.95
C LEU A 387 13.16 -33.46 16.68
N GLU A 388 12.34 -32.64 17.31
CA GLU A 388 11.07 -33.03 17.93
C GLU A 388 10.05 -33.47 16.90
N SER A 389 9.96 -32.78 15.75
CA SER A 389 9.06 -33.19 14.67
C SER A 389 9.48 -34.53 14.11
N LYS A 390 10.79 -34.75 13.94
CA LYS A 390 11.34 -36.04 13.54
C LYS A 390 11.07 -37.13 14.58
N ARG A 391 11.30 -36.87 15.87
CA ARG A 391 10.97 -37.78 16.99
C ARG A 391 9.47 -38.04 17.11
N ARG A 392 8.62 -37.04 16.88
CA ARG A 392 7.16 -37.16 16.92
C ARG A 392 6.68 -38.00 15.75
N GLN A 393 7.28 -37.86 14.57
CA GLN A 393 7.00 -38.72 13.42
C GLN A 393 7.47 -40.16 13.67
N GLU A 394 8.65 -40.36 14.26
CA GLU A 394 9.15 -41.68 14.70
C GLU A 394 8.29 -42.30 15.83
N SER A 395 7.77 -41.48 16.75
CA SER A 395 6.87 -41.86 17.83
C SER A 395 5.47 -42.19 17.33
N LEU A 396 4.90 -41.42 16.41
CA LEU A 396 3.62 -41.70 15.76
C LEU A 396 3.70 -42.99 14.95
N THR A 397 4.81 -43.21 14.24
CA THR A 397 5.10 -44.46 13.55
C THR A 397 5.18 -45.63 14.55
N SER A 398 5.84 -45.44 15.70
CA SER A 398 5.93 -46.46 16.76
C SER A 398 4.59 -46.72 17.49
N GLN A 399 3.77 -45.70 17.71
CA GLN A 399 2.42 -45.82 18.28
C GLN A 399 1.47 -46.54 17.30
N PHE A 400 1.56 -46.23 16.00
CA PHE A 400 0.85 -46.94 14.94
C PHE A 400 1.18 -48.45 14.95
N TYR A 401 2.46 -48.82 15.07
CA TYR A 401 2.86 -50.22 15.22
C TYR A 401 2.39 -50.84 16.55
N THR A 402 2.24 -50.06 17.62
CA THR A 402 1.79 -50.55 18.94
C THR A 402 0.28 -50.83 18.98
N VAL A 403 -0.54 -50.00 18.33
CA VAL A 403 -1.99 -50.23 18.18
C VAL A 403 -2.27 -51.48 17.35
N ILE A 404 -1.51 -51.68 16.26
CA ILE A 404 -1.63 -52.89 15.44
C ILE A 404 -1.26 -54.15 16.25
N ARG A 405 -0.17 -54.08 17.04
CA ARG A 405 0.31 -55.19 17.89
C ARG A 405 -0.62 -55.59 19.04
N SER A 406 -1.47 -54.68 19.50
CA SER A 406 -2.32 -54.88 20.70
C SER A 406 -3.76 -55.31 20.36
N ARG A 407 -4.29 -54.88 19.21
CA ARG A 407 -5.71 -55.10 18.83
C ARG A 407 -5.94 -56.24 17.85
N TYR A 408 -4.99 -56.53 16.98
CA TYR A 408 -5.20 -57.46 15.86
C TYR A 408 -4.39 -58.75 16.03
N LEU A 409 -5.01 -59.87 15.67
CA LEU A 409 -4.39 -61.20 15.67
C LEU A 409 -3.39 -61.34 14.52
N TRP A 410 -3.73 -60.76 13.36
CA TRP A 410 -2.90 -60.72 12.16
C TRP A 410 -3.50 -59.73 11.16
N PHE A 411 -2.68 -59.27 10.22
CA PHE A 411 -3.11 -58.43 9.10
C PHE A 411 -2.48 -58.87 7.79
N VAL A 412 -3.11 -58.51 6.67
CA VAL A 412 -2.69 -58.92 5.33
C VAL A 412 -2.74 -57.74 4.39
N ASP A 413 -1.67 -57.60 3.62
CA ASP A 413 -1.57 -56.66 2.52
C ASP A 413 -1.70 -57.42 1.20
N CYS A 414 -2.74 -57.13 0.43
CA CYS A 414 -3.04 -57.79 -0.83
C CYS A 414 -2.89 -56.80 -1.98
N ASP A 415 -1.95 -57.09 -2.88
CA ASP A 415 -1.84 -56.43 -4.18
C ASP A 415 -2.50 -57.33 -5.23
N PHE A 416 -3.64 -56.88 -5.74
CA PHE A 416 -4.43 -57.66 -6.70
C PHE A 416 -3.86 -57.61 -8.13
N ASN A 417 -2.96 -56.67 -8.42
CA ASN A 417 -2.29 -56.61 -9.73
C ASN A 417 -1.20 -57.67 -9.83
N SER A 418 -0.34 -57.76 -8.81
CA SER A 418 0.68 -58.81 -8.74
C SER A 418 0.12 -60.16 -8.24
N GLN A 419 -1.16 -60.20 -7.83
CA GLN A 419 -1.82 -61.33 -7.18
C GLN A 419 -1.08 -61.83 -5.93
N THR A 420 -0.31 -60.97 -5.27
CA THR A 420 0.47 -61.31 -4.08
C THR A 420 -0.24 -60.86 -2.81
N ALA A 421 -0.14 -61.68 -1.77
CA ALA A 421 -0.59 -61.39 -0.42
C ALA A 421 0.59 -61.52 0.55
N HIS A 422 0.85 -60.46 1.30
CA HIS A 422 1.82 -60.45 2.39
C HIS A 422 1.08 -60.61 3.71
N VAL A 423 1.23 -61.77 4.34
CA VAL A 423 0.53 -62.13 5.59
C VAL A 423 1.43 -61.84 6.77
N PHE A 424 1.03 -60.88 7.62
CA PHE A 424 1.73 -60.47 8.82
C PHE A 424 1.03 -61.05 10.05
N ARG A 425 1.65 -62.05 10.68
CA ARG A 425 1.12 -62.66 11.91
C ARG A 425 1.63 -61.92 13.14
N ILE A 426 0.76 -61.71 14.11
CA ILE A 426 1.11 -61.08 15.38
C ILE A 426 1.06 -62.16 16.46
N LYS A 427 2.20 -62.40 17.10
CA LYS A 427 2.29 -63.33 18.22
C LYS A 427 3.07 -62.65 19.34
N ASP A 428 2.53 -62.68 20.57
CA ASP A 428 3.14 -62.05 21.75
C ASP A 428 3.53 -60.57 21.49
N HIS A 429 2.59 -59.80 20.89
CA HIS A 429 2.79 -58.41 20.47
C HIS A 429 3.98 -58.17 19.52
N THR A 430 4.47 -59.22 18.86
CA THR A 430 5.56 -59.16 17.89
C THR A 430 5.03 -59.50 16.50
N VAL A 431 5.27 -58.64 15.53
CA VAL A 431 4.95 -58.90 14.11
C VAL A 431 6.01 -59.84 13.57
N LEU A 432 5.60 -61.04 13.20
CA LEU A 432 6.48 -62.03 12.57
C LEU A 432 6.78 -61.63 11.11
N PRO A 433 7.92 -62.06 10.54
CA PRO A 433 8.25 -61.79 9.14
C PRO A 433 7.10 -62.18 8.21
N PRO A 434 6.76 -61.34 7.21
CA PRO A 434 5.62 -61.60 6.34
C PRO A 434 5.84 -62.88 5.55
N THR A 435 4.78 -63.67 5.44
CA THR A 435 4.75 -64.77 4.47
C THR A 435 4.12 -64.25 3.19
N GLU A 436 4.87 -64.27 2.11
CA GLU A 436 4.38 -63.93 0.77
C GLU A 436 3.78 -65.17 0.10
N CYS A 437 2.54 -65.06 -0.38
CA CYS A 437 1.92 -66.10 -1.18
C CYS A 437 0.89 -65.53 -2.17
N PRO A 438 0.52 -66.27 -3.23
CA PRO A 438 -0.56 -65.85 -4.10
C PRO A 438 -1.88 -65.73 -3.34
N PHE A 439 -2.69 -64.70 -3.62
CA PHE A 439 -3.94 -64.44 -2.88
C PHE A 439 -4.88 -65.65 -2.81
N GLY A 440 -5.02 -66.41 -3.91
CA GLY A 440 -5.84 -67.63 -3.93
C GLY A 440 -5.37 -68.69 -2.92
N GLN A 441 -4.05 -68.83 -2.75
CA GLN A 441 -3.47 -69.74 -1.76
C GLN A 441 -3.65 -69.22 -0.33
N PHE A 442 -3.59 -67.90 -0.12
CA PHE A 442 -3.92 -67.30 1.17
C PHE A 442 -5.37 -67.63 1.58
N PHE A 443 -6.32 -67.42 0.68
CA PHE A 443 -7.74 -67.68 0.97
C PHE A 443 -8.03 -69.18 1.21
N GLU A 444 -7.49 -70.07 0.37
CA GLU A 444 -7.72 -71.52 0.46
C GLU A 444 -6.98 -72.20 1.62
N ARG A 445 -5.78 -71.72 1.99
CA ARG A 445 -4.93 -72.41 2.99
C ARG A 445 -5.00 -71.79 4.38
N ILE A 446 -5.41 -70.52 4.50
CA ILE A 446 -5.40 -69.79 5.78
C ILE A 446 -6.83 -69.45 6.23
N ILE A 447 -7.70 -68.93 5.36
CA ILE A 447 -9.07 -68.55 5.73
C ILE A 447 -10.02 -69.76 5.74
N MET A 448 -10.11 -70.50 4.63
CA MET A 448 -11.09 -71.59 4.49
C MET A 448 -10.98 -72.71 5.55
N PRO A 449 -9.80 -73.23 5.92
CA PRO A 449 -9.71 -74.35 6.87
C PRO A 449 -10.10 -73.96 8.30
N ASN A 450 -10.05 -72.67 8.60
CA ASN A 450 -10.25 -72.12 9.95
C ASN A 450 -11.61 -71.41 10.10
N CYS A 451 -12.36 -71.15 9.03
CA CYS A 451 -13.69 -70.53 9.11
C CYS A 451 -14.81 -71.57 9.34
N HIS A 452 -15.89 -71.21 10.04
CA HIS A 452 -17.04 -72.09 10.19
C HIS A 452 -17.77 -72.31 8.85
N PRO A 453 -18.25 -73.53 8.54
CA PRO A 453 -18.85 -73.83 7.24
C PRO A 453 -20.03 -72.96 6.82
N GLU A 454 -20.86 -72.56 7.79
CA GLU A 454 -22.01 -71.68 7.56
C GLU A 454 -21.60 -70.23 7.21
N ASP A 455 -20.40 -69.81 7.64
CA ASP A 455 -19.92 -68.45 7.44
C ASP A 455 -19.09 -68.31 6.14
N TYR A 456 -18.68 -69.42 5.52
CA TYR A 456 -17.85 -69.45 4.30
C TYR A 456 -18.36 -68.53 3.19
N LYS A 457 -19.65 -68.64 2.87
CA LYS A 457 -20.23 -67.86 1.76
C LYS A 457 -20.14 -66.36 2.04
N ARG A 458 -20.38 -65.95 3.29
CA ARG A 458 -20.36 -64.54 3.71
C ARG A 458 -18.94 -63.98 3.75
N VAL A 459 -17.99 -64.76 4.28
CA VAL A 459 -16.57 -64.38 4.35
C VAL A 459 -15.95 -64.31 2.95
N ALA A 460 -16.26 -65.25 2.05
CA ALA A 460 -15.81 -65.21 0.66
C ALA A 460 -16.31 -63.97 -0.08
N LEU A 461 -17.59 -63.61 0.09
CA LEU A 461 -18.16 -62.41 -0.51
C LEU A 461 -17.59 -61.10 0.06
N ALA A 462 -16.91 -61.13 1.20
CA ALA A 462 -16.29 -59.96 1.80
C ALA A 462 -14.82 -59.78 1.42
N LEU A 463 -14.09 -60.88 1.18
CA LEU A 463 -12.62 -60.87 1.02
C LEU A 463 -12.15 -61.05 -0.43
N LEU A 464 -12.98 -61.57 -1.35
CA LEU A 464 -12.55 -61.88 -2.72
C LEU A 464 -12.29 -60.60 -3.55
N PRO A 465 -11.32 -60.61 -4.50
CA PRO A 465 -10.94 -59.43 -5.28
C PRO A 465 -12.12 -58.86 -6.08
N SER A 466 -12.98 -59.71 -6.64
CA SER A 466 -14.18 -59.30 -7.37
C SER A 466 -15.17 -58.53 -6.50
N ALA A 467 -15.32 -58.92 -5.23
CA ALA A 467 -16.19 -58.24 -4.29
C ALA A 467 -15.56 -56.96 -3.73
N VAL A 468 -14.24 -56.93 -3.52
CA VAL A 468 -13.50 -55.73 -3.10
C VAL A 468 -13.56 -54.64 -4.17
N SER A 469 -13.32 -54.99 -5.43
CA SER A 469 -13.42 -54.05 -6.55
C SER A 469 -14.85 -53.50 -6.73
N GLU A 470 -15.87 -54.34 -6.57
CA GLU A 470 -17.27 -53.92 -6.65
C GLU A 470 -17.66 -52.99 -5.48
N ASN A 471 -17.27 -53.33 -4.26
CA ASN A 471 -17.52 -52.47 -3.09
C ASN A 471 -16.84 -51.11 -3.22
N TYR A 472 -15.62 -51.06 -3.77
CA TYR A 472 -14.91 -49.80 -4.03
C TYR A 472 -15.60 -48.96 -5.12
N ARG A 473 -16.10 -49.58 -6.20
CA ARG A 473 -16.89 -48.91 -7.24
C ARG A 473 -18.19 -48.32 -6.70
N LEU A 474 -18.81 -49.00 -5.73
CA LEU A 474 -20.00 -48.54 -5.00
C LEU A 474 -19.70 -47.49 -3.91
N GLY A 475 -18.46 -46.97 -3.83
CA GLY A 475 -18.06 -45.92 -2.91
C GLY A 475 -17.71 -46.38 -1.49
N LYS A 476 -17.74 -47.69 -1.22
CA LYS A 476 -17.33 -48.24 0.09
C LYS A 476 -15.80 -48.38 0.12
N ARG A 477 -15.15 -47.61 0.99
CA ARG A 477 -13.69 -47.66 1.20
C ARG A 477 -13.27 -48.63 2.30
N GLN A 478 -14.23 -49.09 3.10
CA GLN A 478 -14.05 -50.06 4.18
C GLN A 478 -15.24 -51.05 4.22
N SER A 479 -14.97 -52.29 4.61
CA SER A 479 -15.99 -53.32 4.90
C SER A 479 -15.59 -54.12 6.14
N THR A 480 -16.57 -54.64 6.88
CA THR A 480 -16.34 -55.46 8.07
C THR A 480 -17.18 -56.73 8.03
N ILE A 481 -16.62 -57.85 8.47
CA ILE A 481 -17.34 -59.13 8.55
C ILE A 481 -16.97 -59.89 9.82
N ASP A 482 -18.00 -60.32 10.55
CA ASP A 482 -17.86 -61.15 11.74
C ASP A 482 -18.13 -62.61 11.36
N TYR A 483 -17.23 -63.49 11.79
CA TYR A 483 -17.29 -64.92 11.48
C TYR A 483 -16.70 -65.76 12.60
N ARG A 484 -17.03 -67.04 12.60
CA ARG A 484 -16.48 -68.00 13.55
C ARG A 484 -15.17 -68.57 13.02
N GLU A 485 -14.10 -68.39 13.78
CA GLU A 485 -12.79 -69.00 13.53
C GLU A 485 -12.57 -70.20 14.47
N LYS A 486 -11.92 -71.24 13.95
CA LYS A 486 -11.60 -72.46 14.66
C LYS A 486 -10.43 -72.20 15.62
N ALA A 487 -10.70 -72.30 16.92
CA ALA A 487 -9.70 -72.23 17.98
C ALA A 487 -9.44 -73.62 18.59
N ASN A 488 -8.46 -73.72 19.49
CA ASN A 488 -8.10 -74.99 20.15
C ASN A 488 -9.24 -75.57 21.01
N ASP A 489 -10.12 -74.70 21.58
CA ASP A 489 -11.20 -75.08 22.50
C ASP A 489 -12.62 -74.94 21.92
N GLY A 490 -12.75 -74.82 20.58
CA GLY A 490 -14.04 -74.68 19.91
C GLY A 490 -14.05 -73.57 18.86
N TRP A 491 -15.23 -72.98 18.60
CA TRP A 491 -15.38 -71.84 17.70
C TRP A 491 -15.32 -70.54 18.49
N ARG A 492 -14.51 -69.60 18.04
CA ARG A 492 -14.47 -68.23 18.58
C ARG A 492 -14.99 -67.23 17.56
N TYR A 493 -15.60 -66.15 18.01
CA TYR A 493 -16.00 -65.07 17.11
C TYR A 493 -14.83 -64.11 16.84
N VAL A 494 -14.59 -63.83 15.56
CA VAL A 494 -13.58 -62.89 15.09
C VAL A 494 -14.18 -61.91 14.09
N ARG A 495 -13.60 -60.71 14.03
CA ARG A 495 -13.98 -59.65 13.09
C ARG A 495 -12.84 -59.38 12.11
N ALA A 496 -13.14 -59.44 10.81
CA ALA A 496 -12.25 -58.99 9.75
C ALA A 496 -12.65 -57.61 9.23
N GLU A 497 -11.73 -56.66 9.24
CA GLU A 497 -11.85 -55.30 8.72
C GLU A 497 -11.04 -55.16 7.42
N VAL A 498 -11.68 -54.82 6.32
CA VAL A 498 -11.08 -54.72 4.97
C VAL A 498 -11.06 -53.27 4.53
N TYR A 499 -9.88 -52.72 4.28
CA TYR A 499 -9.66 -51.38 3.74
C TYR A 499 -9.20 -51.46 2.29
N MET A 500 -9.74 -50.58 1.44
CA MET A 500 -9.62 -50.69 -0.02
C MET A 500 -9.04 -49.41 -0.61
N GLN A 501 -8.00 -49.52 -1.45
CA GLN A 501 -7.32 -48.39 -2.08
C GLN A 501 -7.03 -48.65 -3.56
N GLN A 502 -7.17 -47.63 -4.41
CA GLN A 502 -6.80 -47.68 -5.83
C GLN A 502 -5.43 -47.03 -6.02
N ASP A 503 -4.52 -47.75 -6.69
CA ASP A 503 -3.24 -47.22 -7.12
C ASP A 503 -3.37 -46.66 -8.55
N GLY A 504 -2.65 -45.59 -8.88
CA GLY A 504 -2.92 -44.67 -10.01
C GLY A 504 -2.92 -45.25 -11.43
N GLN A 505 -2.80 -46.57 -11.60
CA GLN A 505 -2.85 -47.31 -12.88
C GLN A 505 -3.83 -48.49 -12.83
N ASP A 506 -5.11 -48.23 -12.54
CA ASP A 506 -6.21 -49.22 -12.49
C ASP A 506 -6.01 -50.41 -11.53
N GLY A 507 -5.03 -50.32 -10.63
CA GLY A 507 -4.71 -51.35 -9.65
C GLY A 507 -5.48 -51.23 -8.35
N PHE A 508 -5.90 -52.35 -7.77
CA PHE A 508 -6.52 -52.41 -6.44
C PHE A 508 -5.58 -53.02 -5.43
N ARG A 509 -5.45 -52.37 -4.27
CA ARG A 509 -4.77 -52.89 -3.08
C ARG A 509 -5.76 -52.97 -1.93
N SER A 510 -5.64 -53.98 -1.08
CA SER A 510 -6.45 -54.06 0.15
C SER A 510 -5.64 -54.46 1.36
N MET A 511 -6.01 -53.88 2.51
CA MET A 511 -5.49 -54.24 3.82
C MET A 511 -6.59 -54.92 4.63
N ILE A 512 -6.34 -56.14 5.10
CA ILE A 512 -7.29 -56.93 5.89
C ILE A 512 -6.74 -57.07 7.32
N TYR A 513 -7.50 -56.66 8.33
CA TYR A 513 -7.15 -56.80 9.75
C TYR A 513 -8.12 -57.74 10.46
N VAL A 514 -7.63 -58.70 11.25
CA VAL A 514 -8.48 -59.65 12.00
C VAL A 514 -8.32 -59.47 13.50
N SER A 515 -9.43 -59.37 14.24
CA SER A 515 -9.49 -59.17 15.70
C SER A 515 -10.43 -60.16 16.39
N ASP A 516 -10.20 -60.46 17.67
CA ASP A 516 -11.01 -61.37 18.49
C ASP A 516 -12.16 -60.60 19.16
N ILE A 517 -13.40 -61.09 19.07
CA ILE A 517 -14.61 -60.44 19.60
C ILE A 517 -15.45 -61.38 20.50
N ASP A 518 -14.89 -62.50 20.95
CA ASP A 518 -15.64 -63.56 21.64
C ASP A 518 -16.24 -63.10 22.99
N ASP A 519 -15.52 -62.25 23.72
CA ASP A 519 -15.98 -61.67 25.00
C ASP A 519 -17.08 -60.61 24.81
N GLU A 520 -17.04 -59.88 23.70
CA GLU A 520 -18.04 -58.88 23.31
C GLU A 520 -19.39 -59.57 23.02
N VAL A 521 -19.36 -60.69 22.29
CA VAL A 521 -20.56 -61.45 21.92
C VAL A 521 -21.16 -62.21 23.12
N LYS A 522 -20.33 -62.78 24.01
CA LYS A 522 -20.80 -63.48 25.22
C LYS A 522 -21.43 -62.55 26.25
N SER A 523 -20.89 -61.32 26.39
CA SER A 523 -21.46 -60.29 27.27
C SER A 523 -22.85 -59.84 26.82
N GLN A 524 -23.13 -59.90 25.52
CA GLN A 524 -24.41 -59.47 24.93
C GLN A 524 -25.56 -60.47 25.15
N ILE A 525 -25.25 -61.75 25.37
CA ILE A 525 -26.23 -62.83 25.56
C ILE A 525 -26.67 -62.95 27.04
N HIS A 526 -25.79 -62.63 27.99
CA HIS A 526 -26.07 -62.74 29.44
C HIS A 526 -26.95 -61.59 29.98
N MET A 527 -27.14 -60.52 29.20
CA MET A 527 -27.87 -59.32 29.57
C MET A 527 -29.40 -59.49 29.47
N THR A 528 -29.93 -60.28 28.52
CA THR A 528 -31.31 -60.10 28.00
C THR A 528 -32.49 -60.56 28.90
N GLN A 529 -32.30 -61.34 29.97
CA GLN A 529 -33.41 -61.83 30.84
C GLN A 529 -33.52 -61.11 32.19
N SER A 530 -32.41 -60.88 32.90
CA SER A 530 -32.39 -60.03 34.10
C SER A 530 -32.62 -58.55 33.77
N GLU A 531 -32.25 -58.14 32.57
CA GLU A 531 -32.56 -56.81 32.06
C GLU A 531 -34.05 -56.56 31.87
N HIS A 532 -34.92 -57.54 31.61
CA HIS A 532 -36.32 -57.21 31.29
C HIS A 532 -37.12 -56.71 32.51
N GLU A 533 -36.90 -57.32 33.67
CA GLU A 533 -37.53 -56.91 34.94
C GLU A 533 -36.85 -55.66 35.51
N GLN A 534 -35.52 -55.56 35.42
CA GLN A 534 -34.83 -54.32 35.74
C GLN A 534 -35.14 -53.20 34.74
N LEU A 535 -35.35 -53.45 33.44
CA LEU A 535 -35.74 -52.45 32.43
C LEU A 535 -37.11 -51.86 32.72
N MET A 536 -38.05 -52.59 33.32
CA MET A 536 -39.38 -52.04 33.62
C MET A 536 -39.34 -51.08 34.82
N LEU A 537 -38.51 -51.38 35.83
CA LEU A 537 -38.25 -50.49 36.96
C LEU A 537 -37.35 -49.32 36.54
N ARG A 538 -36.32 -49.62 35.74
CA ARG A 538 -35.38 -48.69 35.13
C ARG A 538 -36.05 -47.77 34.11
N ARG A 539 -36.93 -48.19 33.19
CA ARG A 539 -37.65 -47.27 32.27
C ARG A 539 -38.45 -46.20 33.01
N ARG A 540 -38.98 -46.52 34.19
CA ARG A 540 -39.70 -45.57 35.04
C ARG A 540 -38.73 -44.54 35.65
N ILE A 541 -37.55 -44.99 36.06
CA ILE A 541 -36.46 -44.19 36.65
C ILE A 541 -35.63 -43.43 35.57
N ASP A 542 -35.23 -44.05 34.47
CA ASP A 542 -34.53 -43.52 33.27
C ASP A 542 -35.33 -42.46 32.51
N SER A 543 -36.67 -42.47 32.58
CA SER A 543 -37.46 -41.32 32.09
C SER A 543 -37.13 -40.03 32.85
N THR A 544 -36.49 -40.17 34.02
CA THR A 544 -36.14 -39.09 34.93
C THR A 544 -34.64 -38.92 35.18
N ILE A 545 -33.80 -39.96 35.05
CA ILE A 545 -32.34 -39.87 35.27
C ILE A 545 -31.58 -39.34 34.04
N GLN A 546 -30.97 -38.16 34.17
CA GLN A 546 -29.62 -37.88 33.69
C GLN A 546 -28.70 -37.97 34.93
N ASP A 547 -27.52 -38.56 34.80
CA ASP A 547 -26.55 -39.07 35.81
C ASP A 547 -26.17 -38.22 37.07
N ALA A 548 -27.03 -37.39 37.64
CA ALA A 548 -26.66 -36.41 38.66
C ALA A 548 -27.56 -36.36 39.92
N PHE A 549 -28.48 -37.31 40.12
CA PHE A 549 -29.39 -37.27 41.27
C PHE A 549 -28.78 -37.86 42.56
N LEU A 550 -28.68 -37.03 43.61
CA LEU A 550 -28.27 -37.40 44.98
C LEU A 550 -29.33 -38.23 45.71
N TYR A 551 -30.61 -37.88 45.53
CA TYR A 551 -31.74 -38.58 46.14
C TYR A 551 -32.92 -38.67 45.17
N ILE A 552 -33.56 -39.82 45.15
CA ILE A 552 -34.80 -40.07 44.41
C ILE A 552 -35.83 -40.63 45.39
N SER A 553 -37.05 -40.11 45.35
CA SER A 553 -38.12 -40.58 46.24
C SER A 553 -39.46 -40.57 45.55
N GLU A 554 -40.24 -41.64 45.72
CA GLU A 554 -41.61 -41.75 45.25
C GLU A 554 -42.57 -41.41 46.38
N VAL A 555 -43.57 -40.61 46.07
CA VAL A 555 -44.59 -40.18 47.00
C VAL A 555 -45.94 -40.71 46.52
N ASP A 556 -46.64 -41.38 47.43
CA ASP A 556 -48.07 -41.65 47.31
C ASP A 556 -48.82 -40.57 48.11
N PRO A 557 -49.30 -39.50 47.44
CA PRO A 557 -49.95 -38.39 48.12
C PRO A 557 -51.29 -38.78 48.76
N ASP A 558 -51.95 -39.82 48.25
CA ASP A 558 -53.22 -40.30 48.80
C ASP A 558 -53.01 -41.09 50.11
N ALA A 559 -51.86 -41.74 50.25
CA ALA A 559 -51.47 -42.48 51.46
C ALA A 559 -50.64 -41.65 52.44
N ASP A 560 -50.23 -40.42 52.07
CA ASP A 560 -49.27 -39.56 52.78
C ASP A 560 -47.93 -40.25 53.08
N VAL A 561 -47.43 -41.02 52.11
CA VAL A 561 -46.20 -41.81 52.26
C VAL A 561 -45.17 -41.39 51.22
N ILE A 562 -43.94 -41.11 51.66
CA ILE A 562 -42.76 -40.96 50.80
C ILE A 562 -41.82 -42.15 51.02
N THR A 563 -41.38 -42.76 49.92
CA THR A 563 -40.43 -43.88 49.89
C THR A 563 -39.16 -43.43 49.19
N HIS A 564 -38.03 -43.58 49.87
CA HIS A 564 -36.72 -43.18 49.37
C HIS A 564 -36.02 -44.36 48.69
N TYR A 565 -35.39 -44.08 47.56
CA TYR A 565 -34.62 -45.04 46.80
C TYR A 565 -33.16 -44.58 46.73
N GLN A 566 -32.25 -45.55 46.82
CA GLN A 566 -30.83 -45.34 46.60
C GLN A 566 -30.36 -46.23 45.45
N LEU A 567 -29.75 -45.64 44.42
CA LEU A 567 -28.98 -46.37 43.43
C LEU A 567 -27.64 -46.77 44.04
N THR A 568 -27.29 -48.04 43.91
CA THR A 568 -25.94 -48.53 44.21
C THR A 568 -25.06 -48.44 42.96
N LYS A 569 -23.72 -48.39 43.12
CA LYS A 569 -22.76 -48.27 41.99
C LYS A 569 -22.86 -49.38 40.93
N ASP A 570 -23.55 -50.47 41.25
CA ASP A 570 -23.83 -51.59 40.36
C ASP A 570 -25.23 -51.49 39.71
N ASP A 571 -25.80 -50.28 39.62
CA ASP A 571 -27.11 -49.96 39.00
C ASP A 571 -28.33 -50.69 39.62
N GLN A 572 -28.21 -51.21 40.85
CA GLN A 572 -29.34 -51.80 41.57
C GLN A 572 -30.07 -50.76 42.44
N VAL A 573 -31.39 -50.65 42.27
CA VAL A 573 -32.27 -49.75 43.02
C VAL A 573 -32.72 -50.43 44.32
N SER A 574 -32.33 -49.87 45.47
CA SER A 574 -32.70 -50.38 46.80
C SER A 574 -33.54 -49.36 47.58
N VAL A 575 -34.57 -49.83 48.30
CA VAL A 575 -35.43 -48.98 49.15
C VAL A 575 -34.70 -48.69 50.45
N THR A 576 -34.48 -47.41 50.74
CA THR A 576 -33.69 -46.95 51.90
C THR A 576 -34.55 -46.62 53.12
N GLY A 577 -35.83 -46.28 52.92
CA GLY A 577 -36.76 -45.99 54.01
C GLY A 577 -38.07 -45.38 53.54
N THR A 578 -39.04 -45.32 54.46
CA THR A 578 -40.38 -44.77 54.19
C THR A 578 -40.79 -43.87 55.35
N GLU A 579 -41.25 -42.65 55.07
CA GLU A 579 -41.73 -41.70 56.07
C GLU A 579 -43.02 -40.96 55.62
N GLN A 580 -43.57 -40.11 56.50
CA GLN A 580 -44.76 -39.32 56.18
C GLN A 580 -44.39 -38.11 55.30
N PHE A 581 -45.10 -37.95 54.19
CA PHE A 581 -44.77 -36.92 53.21
C PHE A 581 -45.03 -35.50 53.73
N THR A 582 -46.11 -35.28 54.47
CA THR A 582 -46.37 -34.02 55.19
C THR A 582 -45.22 -33.62 56.13
N ALA A 583 -44.69 -34.57 56.90
CA ALA A 583 -43.58 -34.34 57.82
C ALA A 583 -42.30 -33.96 57.07
N PHE A 584 -41.99 -34.69 55.98
CA PHE A 584 -40.85 -34.40 55.10
C PHE A 584 -40.88 -32.96 54.58
N CYS A 585 -42.00 -32.49 54.01
CA CYS A 585 -42.12 -31.12 53.48
C CYS A 585 -41.89 -30.03 54.54
N SER A 586 -42.21 -30.30 55.81
CA SER A 586 -42.03 -29.33 56.90
C SER A 586 -40.58 -29.27 57.40
N ALA A 587 -39.91 -30.43 57.50
CA ALA A 587 -38.59 -30.55 58.12
C ALA A 587 -37.43 -30.37 57.13
N TYR A 588 -37.61 -30.74 55.85
CA TYR A 588 -36.57 -30.71 54.83
C TYR A 588 -35.84 -29.37 54.68
N PRO A 589 -36.51 -28.20 54.57
CA PRO A 589 -35.81 -26.92 54.40
C PRO A 589 -34.99 -26.50 55.63
N ASP A 590 -35.40 -26.87 56.84
CA ASP A 590 -34.65 -26.52 58.06
C ASP A 590 -33.40 -27.38 58.23
N ARG A 591 -33.42 -28.60 57.69
CA ARG A 591 -32.36 -29.59 57.81
C ARG A 591 -31.32 -29.46 56.70
N PHE A 592 -31.76 -29.31 55.44
CA PHE A 592 -30.86 -29.44 54.30
C PHE A 592 -30.67 -28.14 53.49
N VAL A 593 -31.62 -27.19 53.50
CA VAL A 593 -31.53 -25.98 52.64
C VAL A 593 -30.79 -24.85 53.35
N PHE A 594 -29.96 -24.12 52.60
CA PHE A 594 -29.20 -22.97 53.10
C PHE A 594 -30.11 -21.91 53.76
N PRO A 595 -29.76 -21.35 54.94
CA PRO A 595 -30.66 -20.54 55.76
C PRO A 595 -31.41 -19.41 55.04
N GLU A 596 -30.73 -18.69 54.14
CA GLU A 596 -31.32 -17.57 53.40
C GLU A 596 -32.36 -18.00 52.37
N GLN A 597 -32.26 -19.24 51.86
CA GLN A 597 -33.12 -19.77 50.81
C GLN A 597 -34.33 -20.56 51.35
N ARG A 598 -34.37 -20.88 52.65
CA ARG A 598 -35.46 -21.65 53.29
C ARG A 598 -36.84 -21.03 53.10
N ARG A 599 -36.92 -19.69 53.15
CA ARG A 599 -38.18 -18.95 52.93
C ARG A 599 -38.72 -19.19 51.52
N LEU A 600 -37.84 -19.12 50.52
CA LEU A 600 -38.19 -19.36 49.12
C LEU A 600 -38.59 -20.84 48.91
N PHE A 601 -37.85 -21.77 49.51
CA PHE A 601 -38.17 -23.20 49.42
C PHE A 601 -39.58 -23.50 49.96
N ARG A 602 -39.95 -22.99 51.15
CA ARG A 602 -41.30 -23.20 51.72
C ARG A 602 -42.42 -22.58 50.88
N GLN A 603 -42.14 -21.47 50.18
CA GLN A 603 -43.11 -20.85 49.28
C GLN A 603 -43.37 -21.70 48.03
N LEU A 604 -42.34 -22.37 47.51
CA LEU A 604 -42.42 -23.12 46.26
C LEU A 604 -42.77 -24.60 46.45
N PHE A 605 -42.30 -25.24 47.52
CA PHE A 605 -42.35 -26.70 47.73
C PHE A 605 -43.02 -27.11 49.06
N SER A 606 -43.95 -26.32 49.58
CA SER A 606 -44.80 -26.77 50.69
C SER A 606 -45.79 -27.85 50.25
N TYR A 607 -46.25 -28.68 51.19
CA TYR A 607 -47.19 -29.77 50.94
C TYR A 607 -48.43 -29.32 50.14
N ASP A 608 -49.05 -28.21 50.57
CA ASP A 608 -50.23 -27.65 49.89
C ASP A 608 -49.92 -27.17 48.46
N GLN A 609 -48.73 -26.60 48.23
CA GLN A 609 -48.33 -26.12 46.89
C GLN A 609 -48.02 -27.28 45.94
N ILE A 610 -47.38 -28.34 46.43
CA ILE A 610 -47.11 -29.55 45.66
C ILE A 610 -48.43 -30.24 45.28
N LEU A 611 -49.36 -30.40 46.24
CA LEU A 611 -50.68 -30.97 45.94
C LEU A 611 -51.51 -30.10 45.00
N LYS A 612 -51.45 -28.77 45.15
CA LYS A 612 -52.10 -27.85 44.23
C LYS A 612 -51.54 -28.01 42.81
N ALA A 613 -50.22 -28.06 42.66
CA ALA A 613 -49.57 -28.29 41.37
C ALA A 613 -49.94 -29.65 40.76
N ALA A 614 -50.11 -30.70 41.57
CA ALA A 614 -50.58 -32.02 41.13
C ALA A 614 -52.03 -31.97 40.61
N ARG A 615 -52.93 -31.27 41.32
CA ARG A 615 -54.35 -31.11 40.92
C ARG A 615 -54.50 -30.28 39.65
N GLU A 616 -53.64 -29.28 39.48
CA GLU A 616 -53.54 -28.44 38.28
C GLU A 616 -52.87 -29.16 37.09
N MET A 617 -52.48 -30.43 37.24
CA MET A 617 -51.81 -31.25 36.22
C MET A 617 -50.51 -30.63 35.67
N LYS A 618 -49.71 -29.98 36.52
CA LYS A 618 -48.35 -29.56 36.11
C LYS A 618 -47.47 -30.79 35.89
N SER A 619 -46.56 -30.71 34.91
CA SER A 619 -45.62 -31.81 34.62
C SER A 619 -44.50 -31.91 35.65
N GLU A 620 -43.95 -30.76 36.08
CA GLU A 620 -42.91 -30.68 37.11
C GLU A 620 -42.87 -29.31 37.81
N LEU A 621 -42.31 -29.28 39.02
CA LEU A 621 -41.82 -28.09 39.71
C LEU A 621 -40.31 -28.25 39.88
N LYS A 622 -39.50 -27.23 39.58
CA LYS A 622 -38.04 -27.31 39.74
C LYS A 622 -37.42 -25.97 40.11
N HIS A 623 -36.37 -25.98 40.93
CA HIS A 623 -35.59 -24.81 41.27
C HIS A 623 -34.21 -25.18 41.83
N LEU A 624 -33.23 -24.29 41.65
CA LEU A 624 -31.88 -24.45 42.20
C LEU A 624 -31.80 -23.98 43.66
N PHE A 625 -31.19 -24.75 44.54
CA PHE A 625 -30.93 -24.40 45.93
C PHE A 625 -29.54 -24.84 46.37
N LEU A 626 -28.97 -24.14 47.35
CA LEU A 626 -27.82 -24.61 48.11
C LEU A 626 -28.33 -25.59 49.17
N ILE A 627 -27.91 -26.85 49.03
CA ILE A 627 -28.34 -27.95 49.88
C ILE A 627 -27.11 -28.56 50.55
N ASP A 628 -27.21 -28.86 51.84
CA ASP A 628 -26.23 -29.65 52.60
C ASP A 628 -26.72 -31.10 52.65
N PRO A 629 -26.36 -31.95 51.67
CA PRO A 629 -26.90 -33.31 51.57
C PRO A 629 -26.43 -34.25 52.69
N HIS A 630 -25.33 -33.89 53.38
CA HIS A 630 -24.70 -34.76 54.39
C HIS A 630 -24.86 -34.24 55.82
N GLU A 631 -25.56 -33.11 56.01
CA GLU A 631 -25.75 -32.45 57.31
C GLU A 631 -24.45 -32.17 58.06
N ASN A 632 -23.37 -31.92 57.30
CA ASN A 632 -22.04 -31.68 57.84
C ASN A 632 -21.62 -30.21 57.74
N GLY A 633 -22.53 -29.33 57.30
CA GLY A 633 -22.31 -27.91 57.08
C GLY A 633 -21.75 -27.55 55.71
N THR A 634 -21.62 -28.52 54.79
CA THR A 634 -21.09 -28.29 53.44
C THR A 634 -22.23 -28.17 52.44
N TYR A 635 -22.44 -26.96 51.91
CA TYR A 635 -23.50 -26.71 50.95
C TYR A 635 -22.99 -26.85 49.52
N ILE A 636 -23.73 -27.59 48.69
CA ILE A 636 -23.51 -27.73 47.25
C ILE A 636 -24.72 -27.21 46.47
N TRP A 637 -24.51 -26.83 45.22
CA TRP A 637 -25.60 -26.42 44.34
C TRP A 637 -26.37 -27.63 43.85
N CYS A 638 -27.65 -27.69 44.22
CA CYS A 638 -28.53 -28.75 43.81
C CYS A 638 -29.77 -28.24 43.08
N ASN A 639 -30.17 -28.93 42.02
CA ASN A 639 -31.45 -28.73 41.37
C ASN A 639 -32.51 -29.63 42.05
N PHE A 640 -33.46 -29.02 42.75
CA PHE A 640 -34.54 -29.71 43.45
C PHE A 640 -35.79 -29.72 42.58
N ALA A 641 -36.31 -30.90 42.25
CA ALA A 641 -37.47 -31.06 41.39
C ALA A 641 -38.51 -32.03 41.95
N VAL A 642 -39.78 -31.73 41.69
CA VAL A 642 -40.94 -32.58 41.98
C VAL A 642 -41.69 -32.82 40.68
N ARG A 643 -41.75 -34.06 40.23
CA ARG A 643 -42.44 -34.48 39.01
C ARG A 643 -43.73 -35.21 39.32
N PHE A 644 -44.73 -35.04 38.46
CA PHE A 644 -46.08 -35.56 38.67
C PHE A 644 -46.39 -36.65 37.65
N PHE A 645 -46.81 -37.82 38.13
CA PHE A 645 -47.13 -38.97 37.28
C PHE A 645 -48.53 -39.52 37.59
N ARG A 646 -49.13 -40.18 36.60
CA ARG A 646 -50.38 -40.95 36.76
C ARG A 646 -50.20 -42.35 36.22
N ASN A 647 -50.64 -43.34 36.97
CA ASN A 647 -50.66 -44.74 36.55
C ASN A 647 -51.88 -45.02 35.66
N GLU A 648 -51.88 -46.14 34.94
CA GLU A 648 -52.95 -46.59 34.02
C GLU A 648 -54.32 -46.72 34.72
N ASN A 649 -54.33 -46.90 36.05
CA ASN A 649 -55.54 -46.96 36.89
C ASN A 649 -56.01 -45.58 37.39
N GLY A 650 -55.41 -44.47 36.94
CA GLY A 650 -55.76 -43.10 37.31
C GLY A 650 -55.19 -42.59 38.65
N LYS A 651 -54.44 -43.42 39.39
CA LYS A 651 -53.78 -43.03 40.65
C LYS A 651 -52.57 -42.13 40.38
N SER A 652 -52.45 -41.01 41.10
CA SER A 652 -51.36 -40.05 40.92
C SER A 652 -50.23 -40.34 41.90
N TYR A 653 -48.99 -40.38 41.42
CA TYR A 653 -47.78 -40.52 42.26
C TYR A 653 -46.79 -39.41 41.91
N LEU A 654 -45.99 -38.98 42.87
CA LEU A 654 -45.03 -37.90 42.71
C LEU A 654 -43.62 -38.47 42.83
N MET A 655 -42.67 -37.85 42.14
CA MET A 655 -41.26 -38.18 42.27
C MET A 655 -40.50 -36.92 42.66
N ILE A 656 -39.76 -37.00 43.76
CA ILE A 656 -38.87 -35.93 44.20
C ILE A 656 -37.45 -36.32 43.82
N THR A 657 -36.75 -35.41 43.16
CA THR A 657 -35.37 -35.59 42.74
C THR A 657 -34.52 -34.41 43.15
N VAL A 658 -33.31 -34.69 43.62
CA VAL A 658 -32.32 -33.68 44.02
C VAL A 658 -31.04 -33.95 43.26
N GLU A 659 -30.62 -33.03 42.41
CA GLU A 659 -29.51 -33.23 41.45
C GLU A 659 -28.30 -32.38 41.82
N ASP A 660 -27.10 -32.96 41.94
CA ASP A 660 -25.85 -32.21 42.11
C ASP A 660 -25.42 -31.61 40.77
N VAL A 661 -25.27 -30.28 40.71
CA VAL A 661 -24.81 -29.59 39.50
C VAL A 661 -23.50 -28.85 39.73
N ASN A 662 -22.78 -29.13 40.81
CA ASN A 662 -21.58 -28.39 41.19
C ASN A 662 -20.46 -28.53 40.14
N GLU A 663 -20.19 -29.75 39.66
CA GLU A 663 -19.19 -30.00 38.60
C GLU A 663 -19.57 -29.33 37.27
N VAL A 664 -20.87 -29.23 36.95
CA VAL A 664 -21.35 -28.60 35.70
C VAL A 664 -21.15 -27.08 35.75
N ILE A 665 -21.37 -26.48 36.93
CA ILE A 665 -21.12 -25.04 37.14
C ILE A 665 -19.62 -24.76 37.12
N GLU A 666 -18.81 -25.54 37.82
CA GLU A 666 -17.35 -25.39 37.84
C GLU A 666 -16.71 -25.57 36.46
N LYS A 667 -17.17 -26.57 35.69
CA LYS A 667 -16.68 -26.81 34.32
C LYS A 667 -17.07 -25.68 33.37
N ARG A 668 -18.28 -25.13 33.49
CA ARG A 668 -18.72 -24.00 32.67
C ARG A 668 -17.87 -22.75 32.92
N ASP A 669 -17.52 -22.49 34.18
CA ASP A 669 -16.67 -21.36 34.54
C ASP A 669 -15.22 -21.58 34.08
N ALA A 670 -14.71 -22.81 34.20
CA ALA A 670 -13.40 -23.19 33.67
C ALA A 670 -13.34 -23.08 32.14
N ASP A 671 -14.36 -23.54 31.42
CA ASP A 671 -14.46 -23.43 29.96
C ASP A 671 -14.54 -21.97 29.52
N MET A 672 -15.25 -21.11 30.26
CA MET A 672 -15.31 -19.67 29.99
C MET A 672 -13.95 -18.99 30.21
N GLN A 673 -13.21 -19.36 31.26
CA GLN A 673 -11.86 -18.87 31.50
C GLN A 673 -10.86 -19.38 30.45
N ALA A 674 -10.94 -20.65 30.06
CA ALA A 674 -10.12 -21.24 28.99
C ALA A 674 -10.39 -20.59 27.63
N ALA A 675 -11.66 -20.29 27.32
CA ALA A 675 -12.02 -19.55 26.11
C ALA A 675 -11.50 -18.11 26.14
N SER A 676 -11.53 -17.44 27.30
CA SER A 676 -10.97 -16.09 27.46
C SER A 676 -9.45 -16.07 27.29
N THR A 677 -8.72 -17.02 27.89
CA THR A 677 -7.26 -17.11 27.76
C THR A 677 -6.84 -17.52 26.35
N ALA A 678 -7.55 -18.45 25.71
CA ALA A 678 -7.32 -18.80 24.31
C ALA A 678 -7.56 -17.61 23.36
N LYS A 679 -8.59 -16.80 23.62
CA LYS A 679 -8.85 -15.56 22.88
C LYS A 679 -7.72 -14.54 23.06
N GLU A 680 -7.22 -14.35 24.28
CA GLU A 680 -6.09 -13.46 24.55
C GLU A 680 -4.80 -13.94 23.86
N GLN A 681 -4.49 -15.23 23.92
CA GLN A 681 -3.34 -15.82 23.23
C GLN A 681 -3.42 -15.64 21.71
N LEU A 682 -4.60 -15.84 21.13
CA LEU A 682 -4.82 -15.67 19.70
C LEU A 682 -4.72 -14.20 19.28
N GLN A 683 -5.23 -13.27 20.11
CA GLN A 683 -5.05 -11.83 19.90
C GLN A 683 -3.60 -11.39 20.00
N GLU A 684 -2.82 -11.93 20.95
CA GLU A 684 -1.41 -11.61 21.07
C GLU A 684 -0.60 -12.19 19.91
N HIS A 685 -0.89 -13.42 19.48
CA HIS A 685 -0.28 -14.00 18.29
C HIS A 685 -0.58 -13.19 17.01
N MET A 686 -1.81 -12.69 16.85
CA MET A 686 -2.15 -11.77 15.75
C MET A 686 -1.37 -10.45 15.82
N ARG A 687 -1.16 -9.90 17.03
CA ARG A 687 -0.34 -8.67 17.22
C ARG A 687 1.12 -8.92 16.90
N GLU A 688 1.67 -10.07 17.27
CA GLU A 688 3.05 -10.45 16.96
C GLU A 688 3.28 -10.60 15.45
N ILE A 689 2.36 -11.28 14.75
CA ILE A 689 2.38 -11.41 13.29
C ILE A 689 2.31 -10.02 12.64
N GLU A 690 1.40 -9.14 13.07
CA GLU A 690 1.27 -7.80 12.50
C GLU A 690 2.50 -6.92 12.77
N ARG A 691 3.07 -6.98 13.97
CA ARG A 691 4.35 -6.31 14.29
C ARG A 691 5.52 -6.87 13.49
N GLY A 692 5.53 -8.18 13.20
CA GLY A 692 6.51 -8.81 12.32
C GLY A 692 6.39 -8.29 10.89
N ARG A 693 5.16 -8.25 10.37
CA ARG A 693 4.82 -7.78 9.03
C ARG A 693 5.25 -6.32 8.80
N ILE A 694 4.91 -5.42 9.74
CA ILE A 694 5.30 -4.00 9.71
C ILE A 694 6.82 -3.84 9.79
N ARG A 695 7.51 -4.62 10.65
CA ARG A 695 8.98 -4.58 10.75
C ARG A 695 9.66 -5.04 9.46
N SER A 696 9.19 -6.13 8.85
CA SER A 696 9.70 -6.58 7.56
C SER A 696 9.48 -5.54 6.48
N ALA A 697 8.29 -4.93 6.41
CA ALA A 697 7.99 -3.84 5.48
C ALA A 697 8.99 -2.69 5.61
N HIS A 698 9.26 -2.26 6.84
CA HIS A 698 10.18 -1.15 7.12
C HIS A 698 11.62 -1.50 6.73
N VAL A 699 12.10 -2.71 7.01
CA VAL A 699 13.42 -3.20 6.58
C VAL A 699 13.53 -3.21 5.06
N PHE A 700 12.51 -3.72 4.36
CA PHE A 700 12.50 -3.72 2.89
C PHE A 700 12.45 -2.32 2.30
N MET A 701 11.64 -1.41 2.86
CA MET A 701 11.61 0.01 2.46
C MET A 701 12.99 0.68 2.61
N ASN A 702 13.76 0.27 3.62
CA ASN A 702 15.09 0.80 3.86
C ASN A 702 16.12 0.25 2.86
N ILE A 703 16.07 -1.04 2.53
CA ILE A 703 16.86 -1.61 1.42
C ILE A 703 16.53 -0.87 0.13
N PHE A 704 15.25 -0.60 -0.06
CA PHE A 704 14.72 0.03 -1.26
C PHE A 704 15.24 1.46 -1.49
N SER A 705 15.16 2.34 -0.49
CA SER A 705 15.74 3.69 -0.59
C SER A 705 17.26 3.64 -0.80
N SER A 706 17.94 2.65 -0.23
CA SER A 706 19.39 2.48 -0.41
C SER A 706 19.74 2.08 -1.85
N LEU A 707 18.92 1.21 -2.46
CA LEU A 707 19.00 0.87 -3.88
C LEU A 707 18.73 2.07 -4.77
N GLN A 708 17.69 2.88 -4.47
CA GLN A 708 17.45 4.12 -5.22
C GLN A 708 18.61 5.10 -5.13
N LEU A 709 19.25 5.22 -3.97
CA LEU A 709 20.40 6.10 -3.80
C LEU A 709 21.64 5.60 -4.55
N ALA A 710 21.87 4.28 -4.59
CA ALA A 710 22.91 3.66 -5.42
C ALA A 710 22.64 3.84 -6.92
N LEU A 711 21.39 3.69 -7.33
CA LEU A 711 20.91 3.98 -8.67
C LEU A 711 21.18 5.46 -9.01
N ASN A 712 20.75 6.42 -8.19
CA ASN A 712 20.96 7.85 -8.46
C ASN A 712 22.45 8.22 -8.62
N ARG A 713 23.34 7.56 -7.88
CA ARG A 713 24.80 7.70 -8.06
C ARG A 713 25.28 7.13 -9.40
N LEU A 714 24.76 5.96 -9.81
CA LEU A 714 25.04 5.40 -11.14
C LEU A 714 24.56 6.34 -12.25
N TYR A 715 23.39 6.95 -12.10
CA TYR A 715 22.89 7.95 -13.04
C TYR A 715 23.81 9.16 -13.13
N SER A 716 24.21 9.74 -11.98
CA SER A 716 25.15 10.86 -11.97
C SER A 716 26.49 10.52 -12.62
N ASN A 717 26.98 9.30 -12.44
CA ASN A 717 28.21 8.84 -13.08
C ASN A 717 28.02 8.67 -14.59
N LEU A 718 26.90 8.09 -15.02
CA LEU A 718 26.57 7.94 -16.44
C LEU A 718 26.39 9.29 -17.13
N ASP A 719 25.67 10.22 -16.51
CA ASP A 719 25.47 11.59 -17.00
C ASP A 719 26.80 12.36 -17.08
N SER A 720 27.70 12.15 -16.11
CA SER A 720 29.06 12.71 -16.15
C SER A 720 29.91 12.11 -17.28
N LEU A 721 29.75 10.82 -17.60
CA LEU A 721 30.44 10.15 -18.70
C LEU A 721 29.89 10.60 -20.07
N GLU A 722 28.58 10.85 -20.17
CA GLU A 722 27.95 11.41 -21.35
C GLU A 722 28.38 12.87 -21.59
N ALA A 723 28.44 13.68 -20.53
CA ALA A 723 28.95 15.05 -20.57
C ALA A 723 30.43 15.15 -20.97
N GLN A 724 31.24 14.12 -20.67
CA GLN A 724 32.66 14.04 -21.04
C GLN A 724 32.92 13.74 -22.52
N ARG A 725 31.88 13.52 -23.35
CA ARG A 725 31.96 13.36 -24.81
C ARG A 725 33.13 12.46 -25.28
N SER A 726 33.16 11.21 -24.83
CA SER A 726 33.95 10.19 -25.53
C SER A 726 33.18 9.75 -26.78
N ALA A 727 33.66 10.14 -27.96
CA ALA A 727 33.10 9.77 -29.26
C ALA A 727 33.14 8.25 -29.58
N GLN A 728 33.46 7.41 -28.59
CA GLN A 728 33.89 6.03 -28.77
C GLN A 728 32.82 5.00 -28.39
N TYR A 729 31.85 5.32 -27.52
CA TYR A 729 30.81 4.37 -27.05
C TYR A 729 29.39 4.96 -26.81
N PRO A 730 28.78 5.72 -27.75
CA PRO A 730 27.46 6.34 -27.51
C PRO A 730 26.31 5.31 -27.36
N SER A 731 26.39 4.17 -28.04
CA SER A 731 25.34 3.13 -27.97
C SER A 731 25.32 2.38 -26.65
N GLU A 732 26.48 2.16 -26.04
CA GLU A 732 26.62 1.43 -24.77
C GLU A 732 26.20 2.31 -23.58
N LEU A 733 26.58 3.60 -23.58
CA LEU A 733 26.10 4.58 -22.59
C LEU A 733 24.58 4.76 -22.65
N TYR A 734 24.00 4.85 -23.86
CA TYR A 734 22.56 4.92 -24.04
C TYR A 734 21.85 3.65 -23.52
N GLN A 735 22.41 2.46 -23.77
CA GLN A 735 21.89 1.20 -23.22
C GLN A 735 22.00 1.15 -21.68
N MET A 736 23.08 1.68 -21.10
CA MET A 736 23.24 1.78 -19.65
C MET A 736 22.22 2.73 -19.02
N HIS A 737 21.97 3.90 -19.63
CA HIS A 737 20.89 4.80 -19.19
C HIS A 737 19.51 4.13 -19.29
N GLN A 738 19.23 3.42 -20.38
CA GLN A 738 17.96 2.69 -20.53
C GLN A 738 17.81 1.58 -19.48
N THR A 739 18.88 0.87 -19.16
CA THR A 739 18.90 -0.18 -18.13
C THR A 739 18.74 0.42 -16.73
N TYR A 740 19.36 1.58 -16.48
CA TYR A 740 19.16 2.36 -15.25
C TYR A 740 17.70 2.75 -15.05
N GLU A 741 17.06 3.36 -16.06
CA GLU A 741 15.67 3.80 -15.99
C GLU A 741 14.73 2.60 -15.73
N GLN A 742 15.03 1.46 -16.36
CA GLN A 742 14.31 0.21 -16.12
C GLN A 742 14.48 -0.29 -14.69
N LEU A 743 15.69 -0.28 -14.15
CA LEU A 743 15.96 -0.68 -12.75
C LEU A 743 15.30 0.29 -11.77
N SER A 744 15.35 1.60 -12.00
CA SER A 744 14.68 2.60 -11.17
C SER A 744 13.16 2.38 -11.16
N SER A 745 12.54 2.17 -12.32
CA SER A 745 11.10 1.89 -12.40
C SER A 745 10.71 0.55 -11.77
N MET A 746 11.50 -0.51 -11.97
CA MET A 746 11.26 -1.81 -11.35
C MET A 746 11.38 -1.76 -9.85
N THR A 747 12.38 -1.03 -9.37
CA THR A 747 12.57 -0.84 -7.96
C THR A 747 11.32 -0.09 -7.44
N GLU A 748 10.95 1.09 -7.96
CA GLU A 748 9.81 1.85 -7.43
C GLU A 748 8.52 1.03 -7.36
N CYS A 749 8.26 0.23 -8.39
CA CYS A 749 7.15 -0.72 -8.40
C CYS A 749 7.22 -1.76 -7.25
N ALA A 750 8.41 -2.28 -6.95
CA ALA A 750 8.62 -3.21 -5.83
C ALA A 750 8.37 -2.53 -4.47
N LYS A 751 8.80 -1.28 -4.30
CA LYS A 751 8.49 -0.46 -3.11
C LYS A 751 6.98 -0.32 -2.94
N ASP A 752 6.29 0.05 -4.00
CA ASP A 752 4.86 0.29 -3.97
C ASP A 752 4.06 -0.99 -3.77
N MET A 753 4.53 -2.11 -4.32
CA MET A 753 3.99 -3.44 -4.06
C MET A 753 4.14 -3.83 -2.58
N LEU A 754 5.30 -3.59 -1.97
CA LEU A 754 5.51 -3.81 -0.54
C LEU A 754 4.60 -2.93 0.32
N LEU A 755 4.48 -1.63 0.00
CA LEU A 755 3.56 -0.74 0.70
C LEU A 755 2.12 -1.22 0.57
N LEU A 756 1.73 -1.73 -0.61
CA LEU A 756 0.39 -2.24 -0.87
C LEU A 756 0.15 -3.57 -0.14
N ASP A 757 1.09 -4.51 -0.15
CA ASP A 757 1.07 -5.73 0.68
C ASP A 757 0.89 -5.41 2.16
N ASN A 758 1.46 -4.30 2.61
CA ASN A 758 1.39 -3.84 3.98
C ASN A 758 0.17 -2.98 4.32
N ASN A 759 -0.73 -2.71 3.36
CA ASN A 759 -1.86 -1.77 3.48
C ASN A 759 -1.42 -0.34 3.87
N GLN A 760 -0.20 0.05 3.48
CA GLN A 760 0.41 1.36 3.75
C GLN A 760 0.52 2.25 2.51
N LEU A 761 0.12 1.76 1.33
CA LEU A 761 0.10 2.57 0.11
C LEU A 761 -1.00 3.63 0.21
N VAL A 762 -0.60 4.90 0.33
CA VAL A 762 -1.51 6.05 0.35
C VAL A 762 -1.71 6.55 -1.08
N LEU A 763 -2.97 6.68 -1.50
CA LEU A 763 -3.33 7.30 -2.78
C LEU A 763 -3.50 8.81 -2.61
N LEU A 764 -2.79 9.59 -3.41
CA LEU A 764 -2.95 11.04 -3.40
C LEU A 764 -4.27 11.45 -4.06
N ASN A 765 -4.95 12.44 -3.51
CA ASN A 765 -6.23 12.92 -4.05
C ASN A 765 -6.08 14.33 -4.64
N GLN A 766 -5.43 14.43 -5.79
CA GLN A 766 -5.07 15.70 -6.44
C GLN A 766 -5.87 15.96 -7.72
N PRO A 767 -6.10 17.23 -8.10
CA PRO A 767 -6.76 17.56 -9.37
C PRO A 767 -5.92 17.14 -10.58
N LEU A 768 -6.47 16.28 -11.42
CA LEU A 768 -5.87 15.75 -12.64
C LEU A 768 -6.76 16.04 -13.84
N SER A 769 -6.22 16.74 -14.83
CA SER A 769 -6.90 16.98 -16.11
C SER A 769 -6.67 15.82 -17.08
N PHE A 770 -7.75 15.25 -17.62
CA PHE A 770 -7.64 14.22 -18.66
C PHE A 770 -6.90 14.71 -19.90
N LEU A 771 -7.05 15.99 -20.27
CA LEU A 771 -6.31 16.55 -21.41
C LEU A 771 -4.79 16.42 -21.22
N VAL A 772 -4.29 16.67 -19.99
CA VAL A 772 -2.87 16.55 -19.65
C VAL A 772 -2.46 15.07 -19.61
N LEU A 773 -3.28 14.22 -18.98
CA LEU A 773 -3.02 12.79 -18.87
C LEU A 773 -2.89 12.11 -20.24
N PHE A 774 -3.85 12.29 -21.13
CA PHE A 774 -3.81 11.67 -22.46
C PHE A 774 -2.68 12.22 -23.32
N ARG A 775 -2.30 13.50 -23.18
CA ARG A 775 -1.12 14.05 -23.85
C ARG A 775 0.18 13.39 -23.36
N LYS A 776 0.31 13.17 -22.04
CA LYS A 776 1.45 12.44 -21.45
C LYS A 776 1.51 11.00 -21.98
N LEU A 777 0.39 10.28 -21.96
CA LEU A 777 0.32 8.90 -22.47
C LEU A 777 0.68 8.83 -23.96
N ARG A 778 0.16 9.75 -24.77
CA ARG A 778 0.47 9.81 -26.21
C ARG A 778 1.94 10.11 -26.48
N HIS A 779 2.58 10.90 -25.63
CA HIS A 779 4.03 11.15 -25.73
C HIS A 779 4.85 9.91 -25.34
N SER A 780 4.49 9.22 -24.25
CA SER A 780 5.14 7.98 -23.78
C SER A 780 5.15 6.88 -24.86
N ILE A 781 4.02 6.70 -25.54
CA ILE A 781 3.82 5.61 -26.50
C ILE A 781 4.05 6.06 -27.96
N GLY A 782 4.30 7.36 -28.18
CA GLY A 782 4.38 7.99 -29.50
C GLY A 782 5.37 7.33 -30.46
N LYS A 783 6.57 7.03 -29.98
CA LYS A 783 7.63 6.38 -30.79
C LYS A 783 7.19 5.00 -31.29
N VAL A 784 6.48 4.23 -30.47
CA VAL A 784 5.98 2.90 -30.83
C VAL A 784 4.86 3.01 -31.88
N PHE A 785 4.01 4.03 -31.78
CA PHE A 785 2.99 4.29 -32.81
C PHE A 785 3.60 4.64 -34.16
N GLU A 786 4.69 5.42 -34.16
CA GLU A 786 5.43 5.79 -35.37
C GLU A 786 6.17 4.60 -35.99
N GLU A 787 6.95 3.86 -35.18
CA GLU A 787 7.72 2.70 -35.63
C GLU A 787 6.85 1.59 -36.22
N LYS A 788 5.71 1.31 -35.59
CA LYS A 788 4.76 0.28 -36.05
C LYS A 788 3.71 0.79 -37.04
N HIS A 789 3.78 2.06 -37.44
CA HIS A 789 2.78 2.70 -38.33
C HIS A 789 1.32 2.48 -37.88
N MET A 790 1.06 2.53 -36.58
CA MET A 790 -0.27 2.25 -36.02
C MET A 790 -1.22 3.45 -36.18
N GLN A 791 -2.50 3.16 -36.48
CA GLN A 791 -3.56 4.17 -36.50
C GLN A 791 -4.26 4.22 -35.15
N VAL A 792 -4.16 5.37 -34.47
CA VAL A 792 -4.74 5.57 -33.12
C VAL A 792 -5.79 6.67 -33.17
N ILE A 793 -7.03 6.32 -32.88
CA ILE A 793 -8.14 7.28 -32.81
C ILE A 793 -8.53 7.46 -31.34
N SER A 794 -8.65 8.70 -30.87
CA SER A 794 -9.10 8.98 -29.50
C SER A 794 -10.46 9.67 -29.50
N CYS A 795 -11.39 9.21 -28.67
CA CYS A 795 -12.71 9.83 -28.51
C CYS A 795 -13.18 9.83 -27.05
N ALA A 796 -14.04 10.79 -26.71
CA ALA A 796 -14.63 10.93 -25.38
C ALA A 796 -16.16 11.03 -25.49
N GLU A 797 -16.89 10.13 -24.84
CA GLU A 797 -18.35 10.04 -24.93
C GLU A 797 -18.97 10.37 -23.57
N HIS A 798 -19.91 11.32 -23.55
CA HIS A 798 -20.61 11.76 -22.33
C HIS A 798 -19.71 12.27 -21.18
N VAL A 799 -18.45 12.61 -21.48
CA VAL A 799 -17.51 13.17 -20.49
C VAL A 799 -17.81 14.64 -20.28
N THR A 800 -18.33 14.95 -19.10
CA THR A 800 -18.73 16.30 -18.69
C THR A 800 -17.71 16.92 -17.75
N ASP A 801 -17.16 16.13 -16.86
CA ASP A 801 -16.19 16.55 -15.86
C ASP A 801 -14.80 16.04 -16.25
N GLU A 802 -13.99 16.93 -16.83
CA GLU A 802 -12.69 16.59 -17.42
C GLU A 802 -11.52 16.64 -16.43
N THR A 803 -11.78 17.11 -15.21
CA THR A 803 -10.81 17.17 -14.12
C THR A 803 -11.27 16.30 -12.97
N VAL A 804 -10.52 15.25 -12.70
CA VAL A 804 -10.79 14.28 -11.64
C VAL A 804 -9.87 14.46 -10.46
N LEU A 805 -10.29 13.99 -9.29
CA LEU A 805 -9.48 13.91 -8.10
C LEU A 805 -8.92 12.49 -8.02
N CYS A 806 -7.62 12.34 -8.30
CA CYS A 806 -6.96 11.06 -8.40
C CYS A 806 -5.45 11.23 -8.27
N ASP A 807 -4.77 10.16 -7.88
CA ASP A 807 -3.32 10.10 -7.91
C ASP A 807 -2.85 10.06 -9.38
N SER A 808 -2.24 11.16 -9.83
CA SER A 808 -1.76 11.30 -11.21
C SER A 808 -0.73 10.24 -11.59
N GLU A 809 0.19 9.88 -10.68
CA GLU A 809 1.28 8.96 -11.00
C GLU A 809 0.74 7.54 -11.11
N ARG A 810 -0.11 7.14 -10.17
CA ARG A 810 -0.74 5.81 -10.13
C ARG A 810 -1.68 5.57 -11.30
N LEU A 811 -2.51 6.56 -11.65
CA LEU A 811 -3.39 6.44 -12.81
C LEU A 811 -2.60 6.40 -14.12
N THR A 812 -1.55 7.23 -14.24
CA THR A 812 -0.66 7.20 -15.42
C THR A 812 0.01 5.85 -15.52
N PHE A 813 0.53 5.30 -14.41
CA PHE A 813 1.15 3.98 -14.37
C PHE A 813 0.17 2.87 -14.80
N LEU A 814 -1.06 2.85 -14.27
CA LEU A 814 -2.07 1.87 -14.67
C LEU A 814 -2.34 1.90 -16.17
N LEU A 815 -2.62 3.08 -16.71
CA LEU A 815 -2.93 3.25 -18.13
C LEU A 815 -1.71 2.93 -19.01
N ASP A 816 -0.53 3.39 -18.63
CA ASP A 816 0.73 3.10 -19.34
C ASP A 816 1.00 1.59 -19.36
N LYS A 817 1.03 0.90 -18.22
CA LYS A 817 1.37 -0.53 -18.17
C LYS A 817 0.32 -1.44 -18.81
N ILE A 818 -0.97 -1.14 -18.63
CA ILE A 818 -2.05 -1.91 -19.26
C ILE A 818 -2.06 -1.68 -20.78
N PHE A 819 -2.13 -0.41 -21.23
CA PHE A 819 -2.26 -0.13 -22.66
C PHE A 819 -0.96 -0.41 -23.42
N PHE A 820 0.22 -0.05 -22.90
CA PHE A 820 1.50 -0.32 -23.57
C PHE A 820 1.72 -1.82 -23.79
N SER A 821 1.33 -2.66 -22.82
CA SER A 821 1.44 -4.11 -22.96
C SER A 821 0.59 -4.65 -24.12
N ILE A 822 -0.65 -4.13 -24.26
CA ILE A 822 -1.55 -4.47 -25.38
C ILE A 822 -0.95 -3.98 -26.70
N ILE A 823 -0.51 -2.71 -26.74
CA ILE A 823 0.01 -2.05 -27.93
C ILE A 823 1.27 -2.76 -28.46
N ARG A 824 2.17 -3.19 -27.57
CA ARG A 824 3.38 -3.94 -27.95
C ARG A 824 3.04 -5.27 -28.62
N ALA A 825 1.96 -5.91 -28.18
CA ALA A 825 1.54 -7.22 -28.68
C ALA A 825 0.72 -7.15 -29.98
N LEU A 826 0.32 -5.96 -30.44
CA LEU A 826 -0.38 -5.78 -31.71
C LEU A 826 0.58 -5.82 -32.91
N PRO A 827 0.08 -6.29 -34.09
CA PRO A 827 0.85 -6.28 -35.32
C PRO A 827 1.04 -4.86 -35.87
N ASP A 828 2.05 -4.69 -36.71
CA ASP A 828 2.35 -3.43 -37.38
C ASP A 828 1.18 -3.03 -38.31
N GLY A 829 0.86 -1.74 -38.37
CA GLY A 829 -0.28 -1.22 -39.12
C GLY A 829 -1.66 -1.46 -38.48
N ALA A 830 -1.72 -1.94 -37.24
CA ALA A 830 -2.99 -2.13 -36.53
C ALA A 830 -3.73 -0.80 -36.29
N SER A 831 -5.07 -0.88 -36.29
CA SER A 831 -5.95 0.25 -35.97
C SER A 831 -6.59 0.07 -34.60
N MET A 832 -6.60 1.14 -33.80
CA MET A 832 -7.14 1.13 -32.43
C MET A 832 -7.89 2.41 -32.09
N ILE A 833 -8.85 2.28 -31.16
CA ILE A 833 -9.64 3.37 -30.63
C ILE A 833 -9.43 3.43 -29.12
N MET A 834 -8.93 4.57 -28.63
CA MET A 834 -8.89 4.90 -27.22
C MET A 834 -10.15 5.71 -26.87
N LYS A 835 -11.03 5.12 -26.07
CA LYS A 835 -12.33 5.71 -25.71
C LYS A 835 -12.35 6.05 -24.21
N LEU A 836 -12.81 7.26 -23.89
CA LEU A 836 -13.11 7.69 -22.52
C LEU A 836 -14.62 7.88 -22.36
N THR A 837 -15.19 7.37 -21.28
CA THR A 837 -16.60 7.58 -20.92
C THR A 837 -16.77 7.96 -19.46
N GLN A 838 -17.87 8.65 -19.14
CA GLN A 838 -18.26 9.02 -17.78
C GLN A 838 -19.70 8.56 -17.54
N ASP A 839 -19.90 7.70 -16.55
CA ASP A 839 -21.21 7.22 -16.12
C ASP A 839 -21.55 7.72 -14.71
N PRO A 840 -22.73 8.30 -14.46
CA PRO A 840 -23.11 8.78 -13.13
C PRO A 840 -23.35 7.62 -12.16
N ILE A 841 -22.89 7.78 -10.91
CA ILE A 841 -23.17 6.83 -9.83
C ILE A 841 -24.49 7.22 -9.15
N PRO A 842 -25.51 6.35 -9.11
CA PRO A 842 -26.78 6.65 -8.44
C PRO A 842 -26.57 7.07 -6.97
N GLY A 843 -27.06 8.25 -6.61
CA GLY A 843 -26.98 8.77 -5.24
C GLY A 843 -25.68 9.50 -4.86
N GLN A 844 -24.68 9.56 -5.76
CA GLN A 844 -23.45 10.33 -5.52
C GLN A 844 -23.34 11.53 -6.47
N ILE A 845 -23.14 12.74 -5.90
CA ILE A 845 -23.14 13.99 -6.66
C ILE A 845 -21.75 14.54 -7.01
N LYS A 846 -20.69 13.94 -6.46
CA LYS A 846 -19.28 14.37 -6.59
C LYS A 846 -18.36 13.26 -7.15
N GLN A 847 -18.91 12.10 -7.50
CA GLN A 847 -18.18 10.95 -8.01
C GLN A 847 -18.92 10.37 -9.21
N ALA A 848 -18.17 9.86 -10.17
CA ALA A 848 -18.67 9.18 -11.36
C ALA A 848 -17.74 8.00 -11.70
N VAL A 849 -18.25 7.02 -12.44
CA VAL A 849 -17.42 5.96 -12.99
C VAL A 849 -16.84 6.45 -14.30
N TYR A 850 -15.52 6.47 -14.39
CA TYR A 850 -14.81 6.75 -15.63
C TYR A 850 -14.31 5.45 -16.23
N SER A 851 -14.66 5.19 -17.49
CA SER A 851 -14.20 4.00 -18.20
C SER A 851 -13.20 4.39 -19.29
N PHE A 852 -11.98 3.86 -19.17
CA PHE A 852 -10.89 3.98 -20.14
C PHE A 852 -10.83 2.70 -20.97
N SER A 853 -11.26 2.76 -22.22
CA SER A 853 -11.33 1.60 -23.11
C SER A 853 -10.29 1.69 -24.22
N LEU A 854 -9.61 0.59 -24.50
CA LEU A 854 -8.78 0.39 -25.68
C LEU A 854 -9.44 -0.67 -26.57
N ILE A 855 -9.95 -0.26 -27.73
CA ILE A 855 -10.65 -1.11 -28.70
C ILE A 855 -9.73 -1.33 -29.90
N THR A 856 -9.32 -2.56 -30.15
CA THR A 856 -8.40 -2.92 -31.23
C THR A 856 -9.15 -3.60 -32.38
N ARG A 857 -8.90 -3.16 -33.61
CA ARG A 857 -9.36 -3.81 -34.85
C ARG A 857 -8.17 -4.40 -35.58
N CYS A 858 -8.00 -5.72 -35.52
CA CYS A 858 -6.99 -6.43 -36.32
C CYS A 858 -7.54 -6.69 -37.74
N ARG A 859 -6.96 -6.07 -38.77
CA ARG A 859 -7.16 -6.52 -40.15
C ARG A 859 -6.45 -7.87 -40.31
N ARG A 860 -7.22 -8.94 -40.53
CA ARG A 860 -6.67 -10.28 -40.78
C ARG A 860 -6.02 -10.32 -42.17
N SER A 861 -4.71 -10.56 -42.25
CA SER A 861 -4.08 -11.09 -43.47
C SER A 861 -4.11 -12.62 -43.41
N ALA A 862 -4.48 -13.28 -44.51
CA ALA A 862 -4.80 -14.70 -44.57
C ALA A 862 -3.63 -15.68 -44.35
N GLU A 863 -2.41 -15.19 -44.10
CA GLU A 863 -1.20 -16.03 -44.06
C GLU A 863 -0.67 -16.37 -42.64
N ASN A 864 -1.16 -15.71 -41.58
CA ASN A 864 -0.61 -15.84 -40.21
C ASN A 864 -1.56 -16.47 -39.18
N GLU A 865 -2.50 -17.33 -39.59
CA GLU A 865 -3.52 -17.91 -38.69
C GLU A 865 -2.97 -18.91 -37.65
N GLN A 866 -1.77 -19.46 -37.80
CA GLN A 866 -1.30 -20.57 -36.95
C GLN A 866 -0.42 -20.17 -35.76
N ARG A 867 -0.06 -18.88 -35.58
CA ARG A 867 0.88 -18.47 -34.50
C ARG A 867 0.57 -17.16 -33.77
N ALA A 868 -0.48 -16.42 -34.11
CA ALA A 868 -0.76 -15.15 -33.42
C ALA A 868 -1.56 -15.38 -32.12
N THR A 869 -0.87 -15.32 -30.98
CA THR A 869 -1.48 -15.25 -29.65
C THR A 869 -2.39 -14.02 -29.55
N ASP A 870 -3.58 -14.19 -29.00
CA ASP A 870 -4.50 -13.07 -28.75
C ASP A 870 -3.91 -12.16 -27.66
N PRO A 871 -3.54 -10.91 -27.96
CA PRO A 871 -2.83 -10.03 -27.04
C PRO A 871 -3.67 -9.67 -25.80
N ALA A 872 -5.00 -9.60 -25.93
CA ALA A 872 -5.90 -9.37 -24.79
C ALA A 872 -5.96 -10.61 -23.89
N LYS A 873 -6.01 -11.81 -24.48
CA LYS A 873 -6.04 -13.08 -23.76
C LYS A 873 -4.71 -13.40 -23.09
N ALA A 874 -3.58 -13.04 -23.69
CA ALA A 874 -2.25 -13.17 -23.07
C ALA A 874 -2.16 -12.34 -21.79
N ILE A 875 -2.63 -11.10 -21.83
CA ILE A 875 -2.67 -10.22 -20.66
C ILE A 875 -3.69 -10.69 -19.63
N GLU A 876 -4.88 -11.12 -20.04
CA GLU A 876 -5.86 -11.74 -19.15
C GLU A 876 -5.27 -12.96 -18.43
N THR A 877 -4.52 -13.81 -19.16
CA THR A 877 -3.82 -14.97 -18.58
C THR A 877 -2.71 -14.54 -17.62
N ASP A 878 -1.95 -13.48 -17.92
CA ASP A 878 -0.92 -12.92 -17.04
C ASP A 878 -1.50 -12.23 -15.79
N PHE A 879 -2.73 -11.68 -15.86
CA PHE A 879 -3.47 -11.13 -14.71
C PHE A 879 -4.09 -12.23 -13.82
N LEU A 880 -4.32 -13.43 -14.39
CA LEU A 880 -4.95 -14.57 -13.72
C LEU A 880 -3.96 -15.63 -13.23
N SER A 881 -2.76 -15.72 -13.81
CA SER A 881 -1.74 -16.69 -13.40
C SER A 881 -1.04 -16.25 -12.11
N TYR A 882 -1.24 -17.02 -11.05
CA TYR A 882 -0.48 -16.89 -9.81
C TYR A 882 0.74 -17.82 -9.91
N ASP A 883 1.87 -17.30 -10.40
CA ASP A 883 3.15 -18.02 -10.34
C ASP A 883 4.12 -17.27 -9.41
N PRO A 884 4.42 -17.80 -8.21
CA PRO A 884 5.30 -17.15 -7.24
C PRO A 884 6.75 -17.00 -7.72
N ASN A 885 7.17 -17.66 -8.80
CA ASN A 885 8.56 -17.65 -9.26
C ASN A 885 8.82 -16.72 -10.45
N TYR A 886 7.79 -16.22 -11.16
CA TYR A 886 7.99 -15.55 -12.46
C TYR A 886 6.92 -14.51 -12.86
N GLN A 887 6.42 -13.68 -11.94
CA GLN A 887 5.50 -12.59 -12.35
C GLN A 887 6.24 -11.36 -12.92
N PRO A 888 5.77 -10.76 -14.02
CA PRO A 888 6.06 -9.37 -14.31
C PRO A 888 5.38 -8.50 -13.24
N HIS A 889 6.14 -8.15 -12.19
CA HIS A 889 5.75 -7.38 -11.00
C HIS A 889 4.75 -6.24 -11.27
N ASN A 890 4.84 -5.60 -12.44
CA ASN A 890 3.97 -4.51 -12.88
C ASN A 890 2.48 -4.88 -13.03
N LEU A 891 2.13 -6.05 -13.59
CA LEU A 891 0.72 -6.41 -13.85
C LEU A 891 -0.01 -6.86 -12.59
N TYR A 892 0.69 -7.58 -11.71
CA TYR A 892 0.18 -7.92 -10.38
C TYR A 892 -0.07 -6.67 -9.54
N PHE A 893 0.88 -5.73 -9.55
CA PHE A 893 0.69 -4.44 -8.90
C PHE A 893 -0.51 -3.68 -9.50
N CYS A 894 -0.66 -3.66 -10.83
CA CYS A 894 -1.84 -3.06 -11.48
C CYS A 894 -3.15 -3.67 -10.97
N LYS A 895 -3.26 -5.00 -10.88
CA LYS A 895 -4.46 -5.69 -10.37
C LYS A 895 -4.83 -5.23 -8.96
N ARG A 896 -3.84 -5.14 -8.08
CA ARG A 896 -4.07 -4.72 -6.69
C ARG A 896 -4.34 -3.23 -6.55
N LEU A 897 -3.70 -2.40 -7.36
CA LEU A 897 -3.92 -0.96 -7.42
C LEU A 897 -5.33 -0.64 -7.94
N ILE A 898 -5.85 -1.38 -8.93
CA ILE A 898 -7.24 -1.28 -9.39
C ILE A 898 -8.20 -1.59 -8.24
N ALA A 899 -7.94 -2.67 -7.48
CA ALA A 899 -8.77 -3.01 -6.31
C ALA A 899 -8.72 -1.92 -5.23
N LEU A 900 -7.54 -1.33 -4.97
CA LEU A 900 -7.36 -0.21 -4.03
C LEU A 900 -8.12 1.05 -4.47
N MET A 901 -8.20 1.29 -5.79
CA MET A 901 -8.98 2.38 -6.38
C MET A 901 -10.48 2.03 -6.58
N HIS A 902 -10.95 0.90 -6.04
CA HIS A 902 -12.31 0.38 -6.21
C HIS A 902 -12.76 0.24 -7.68
N GLY A 903 -11.82 -0.05 -8.57
CA GLY A 903 -12.05 -0.22 -10.00
C GLY A 903 -12.28 -1.66 -10.43
N ALA A 904 -12.53 -1.82 -11.73
CA ALA A 904 -12.61 -3.10 -12.42
C ALA A 904 -11.90 -3.02 -13.77
N LEU A 905 -11.43 -4.17 -14.27
CA LEU A 905 -10.82 -4.30 -15.59
C LEU A 905 -11.53 -5.42 -16.34
N ASP A 906 -12.13 -5.07 -17.47
CA ASP A 906 -12.95 -5.98 -18.26
C ASP A 906 -12.33 -6.22 -19.63
N TYR A 907 -12.53 -7.44 -20.13
CA TYR A 907 -12.04 -7.89 -21.43
C TYR A 907 -13.23 -8.41 -22.24
N GLU A 908 -13.54 -7.76 -23.35
CA GLU A 908 -14.61 -8.20 -24.25
C GLU A 908 -14.04 -8.44 -25.65
N LYS A 909 -14.38 -9.60 -26.23
CA LYS A 909 -13.99 -9.95 -27.60
C LYS A 909 -15.23 -10.27 -28.42
N SER A 910 -15.39 -9.57 -29.54
CA SER A 910 -16.50 -9.81 -30.45
C SER A 910 -16.11 -10.82 -31.55
N PRO A 911 -17.08 -11.56 -32.12
CA PRO A 911 -16.84 -12.57 -33.16
C PRO A 911 -16.12 -12.03 -34.41
N ASP A 912 -16.32 -10.75 -34.68
CA ASP A 912 -15.76 -9.92 -35.75
C ASP A 912 -14.25 -9.63 -35.59
N GLY A 913 -13.61 -10.10 -34.52
CA GLY A 913 -12.18 -9.96 -34.30
C GLY A 913 -11.78 -8.62 -33.66
N THR A 914 -12.75 -7.83 -33.22
CA THR A 914 -12.55 -6.70 -32.33
C THR A 914 -12.34 -7.20 -30.90
N ALA A 915 -11.31 -6.68 -30.24
CA ALA A 915 -11.06 -6.90 -28.83
C ALA A 915 -11.09 -5.55 -28.12
N SER A 916 -11.68 -5.50 -26.93
CA SER A 916 -11.71 -4.30 -26.11
C SER A 916 -11.29 -4.61 -24.68
N VAL A 917 -10.45 -3.74 -24.13
CA VAL A 917 -10.03 -3.76 -22.73
C VAL A 917 -10.51 -2.49 -22.08
N THR A 918 -11.30 -2.59 -21.02
CA THR A 918 -11.93 -1.44 -20.37
C THR A 918 -11.58 -1.38 -18.89
N LEU A 919 -10.86 -0.34 -18.48
CA LEU A 919 -10.57 -0.03 -17.09
C LEU A 919 -11.64 0.94 -16.55
N ARG A 920 -12.43 0.50 -15.57
CA ARG A 920 -13.49 1.28 -14.91
C ARG A 920 -13.04 1.72 -13.53
N LEU A 921 -13.05 3.03 -13.27
CA LEU A 921 -12.62 3.60 -11.98
C LEU A 921 -13.67 4.58 -11.45
N PRO A 922 -14.17 4.42 -10.22
CA PRO A 922 -14.96 5.45 -9.56
C PRO A 922 -14.04 6.58 -9.10
N LEU A 923 -14.14 7.75 -9.74
CA LEU A 923 -13.29 8.91 -9.42
C LEU A 923 -14.13 10.10 -8.96
N GLY A 924 -13.60 10.84 -7.99
CA GLY A 924 -14.10 12.17 -7.65
C GLY A 924 -13.81 13.15 -8.78
N PHE A 925 -14.61 14.20 -8.92
CA PHE A 925 -14.37 15.20 -9.96
C PHE A 925 -14.59 16.64 -9.49
N VAL A 926 -13.89 17.55 -10.14
CA VAL A 926 -14.03 18.99 -9.96
C VAL A 926 -14.92 19.50 -11.09
N ARG A 927 -16.16 19.88 -10.77
CA ARG A 927 -17.09 20.42 -11.76
C ARG A 927 -16.50 21.67 -12.40
N GLN A 928 -16.18 21.57 -13.68
CA GLN A 928 -15.85 22.73 -14.50
C GLN A 928 -17.11 23.27 -15.16
N GLN A 929 -17.40 24.56 -14.96
CA GLN A 929 -18.57 25.20 -15.57
C GLN A 929 -18.29 25.55 -17.04
N ILE A 930 -18.25 24.55 -17.92
CA ILE A 930 -18.46 24.78 -19.35
C ILE A 930 -19.97 24.76 -19.56
N ILE A 931 -20.57 25.94 -19.66
CA ILE A 931 -22.00 26.08 -19.91
C ILE A 931 -22.24 25.93 -21.41
N PHE A 932 -22.79 24.79 -21.78
CA PHE A 932 -23.39 24.54 -23.09
C PHE A 932 -24.91 24.77 -23.02
N PRO A 933 -25.57 25.27 -24.09
CA PRO A 933 -24.99 25.66 -25.39
C PRO A 933 -24.19 26.97 -25.32
N LEU A 934 -23.24 27.16 -26.24
CA LEU A 934 -22.51 28.42 -26.36
C LEU A 934 -23.38 29.42 -27.13
N ARG A 935 -23.43 30.69 -26.68
CA ARG A 935 -24.30 31.72 -27.29
C ARG A 935 -24.06 31.90 -28.79
N HIS A 936 -22.80 31.83 -29.23
CA HIS A 936 -22.39 32.14 -30.60
C HIS A 936 -22.48 30.95 -31.57
N THR A 937 -22.85 29.77 -31.10
CA THR A 937 -22.98 28.54 -31.91
C THR A 937 -24.43 28.07 -32.08
N PHE A 938 -25.38 28.70 -31.37
CA PHE A 938 -26.79 28.32 -31.43
C PHE A 938 -27.37 28.53 -32.83
N GLY A 939 -27.95 27.48 -33.41
CA GLY A 939 -28.59 27.51 -34.74
C GLY A 939 -27.62 27.49 -35.92
N LYS A 940 -26.31 27.37 -35.68
CA LYS A 940 -25.31 27.23 -36.74
C LYS A 940 -25.19 25.80 -37.24
N ARG A 941 -24.82 25.61 -38.50
CA ARG A 941 -24.68 24.29 -39.14
C ARG A 941 -23.22 23.85 -39.22
N ALA A 942 -22.94 22.62 -38.82
CA ALA A 942 -21.63 21.99 -38.88
C ALA A 942 -21.65 20.73 -39.75
N LEU A 943 -20.70 20.61 -40.69
CA LEU A 943 -20.46 19.40 -41.46
C LEU A 943 -19.27 18.65 -40.86
N VAL A 944 -19.46 17.38 -40.48
CA VAL A 944 -18.42 16.51 -39.92
C VAL A 944 -18.05 15.43 -40.92
N TRP A 945 -16.85 15.52 -41.48
CA TRP A 945 -16.23 14.47 -42.27
C TRP A 945 -15.38 13.57 -41.34
N ASP A 946 -15.94 12.41 -41.02
CA ASP A 946 -15.33 11.44 -40.10
C ASP A 946 -15.83 10.01 -40.39
N SER A 947 -14.94 9.16 -40.88
CA SER A 947 -15.21 7.75 -41.21
C SER A 947 -15.33 6.86 -39.97
N CYS A 948 -14.87 7.31 -38.79
CA CYS A 948 -14.84 6.52 -37.57
C CYS A 948 -16.11 6.74 -36.71
N ASP A 949 -17.04 5.77 -36.72
CA ASP A 949 -18.35 5.91 -36.06
C ASP A 949 -18.29 6.37 -34.59
N PRO A 950 -17.50 5.77 -33.68
CA PRO A 950 -17.48 6.18 -32.28
C PRO A 950 -16.95 7.60 -32.08
N ALA A 951 -15.97 8.00 -32.89
CA ALA A 951 -15.32 9.30 -32.77
C ALA A 951 -16.15 10.41 -33.42
N ALA A 952 -16.84 10.10 -34.52
CA ALA A 952 -17.82 10.97 -35.17
C ALA A 952 -19.02 11.23 -34.25
N ALA A 953 -19.58 10.17 -33.64
CA ALA A 953 -20.71 10.29 -32.71
C ALA A 953 -20.38 11.19 -31.51
N SER A 954 -19.18 11.02 -30.93
CA SER A 954 -18.65 11.86 -29.86
C SER A 954 -18.54 13.33 -30.29
N THR A 955 -17.95 13.60 -31.46
CA THR A 955 -17.81 14.97 -32.02
C THR A 955 -19.17 15.61 -32.29
N ILE A 956 -20.09 14.87 -32.90
CA ILE A 956 -21.46 15.32 -33.21
C ILE A 956 -22.23 15.62 -31.93
N SER A 957 -22.12 14.76 -30.91
CA SER A 957 -22.75 14.99 -29.61
C SER A 957 -22.29 16.32 -28.99
N MET A 958 -20.97 16.55 -28.92
CA MET A 958 -20.42 17.81 -28.40
C MET A 958 -20.88 19.05 -29.18
N LEU A 959 -20.95 18.97 -30.51
CA LEU A 959 -21.44 20.07 -31.35
C LEU A 959 -22.93 20.35 -31.13
N ARG A 960 -23.76 19.31 -31.03
CA ARG A 960 -25.20 19.46 -30.73
C ARG A 960 -25.42 20.04 -29.35
N GLU A 961 -24.66 19.61 -28.35
CA GLU A 961 -24.71 20.20 -27.00
C GLU A 961 -24.32 21.69 -27.04
N SER A 962 -23.39 22.09 -27.91
CA SER A 962 -23.05 23.50 -28.12
C SER A 962 -24.16 24.31 -28.80
N GLY A 963 -25.21 23.66 -29.33
CA GLY A 963 -26.35 24.31 -29.99
C GLY A 963 -26.30 24.31 -31.52
N MET A 964 -25.37 23.56 -32.14
CA MET A 964 -25.24 23.46 -33.60
C MET A 964 -26.08 22.32 -34.19
N GLU A 965 -26.57 22.52 -35.41
CA GLU A 965 -27.09 21.44 -36.25
C GLU A 965 -25.93 20.75 -36.96
N THR A 966 -25.91 19.42 -36.96
CA THR A 966 -24.76 18.65 -37.43
C THR A 966 -25.15 17.69 -38.54
N GLU A 967 -24.35 17.65 -39.60
CA GLU A 967 -24.46 16.67 -40.67
C GLU A 967 -23.15 15.87 -40.79
N ARG A 968 -23.22 14.57 -41.06
CA ARG A 968 -22.04 13.70 -41.17
C ARG A 968 -21.84 13.21 -42.61
N ARG A 969 -20.58 13.12 -43.02
CA ARG A 969 -20.13 12.41 -44.23
C ARG A 969 -18.92 11.53 -43.89
N ILE A 970 -18.76 10.44 -44.66
CA ILE A 970 -17.70 9.44 -44.43
C ILE A 970 -16.65 9.45 -45.53
N ASP A 971 -17.01 9.96 -46.71
CA ASP A 971 -16.17 9.96 -47.91
C ASP A 971 -15.95 11.39 -48.44
N PRO A 972 -14.82 11.63 -49.12
CA PRO A 972 -14.45 12.95 -49.63
C PRO A 972 -15.44 13.47 -50.67
N GLU A 973 -15.92 12.63 -51.59
CA GLU A 973 -16.82 13.05 -52.66
C GLU A 973 -18.19 13.46 -52.11
N GLY A 974 -18.78 12.67 -51.21
CA GLY A 974 -20.02 12.99 -50.52
C GLY A 974 -19.92 14.23 -49.62
N THR A 975 -18.72 14.57 -49.14
CA THR A 975 -18.44 15.82 -48.44
C THR A 975 -18.45 17.01 -49.40
N LYS A 976 -17.82 16.88 -50.57
CA LYS A 976 -17.82 17.91 -51.61
C LYS A 976 -19.23 18.14 -52.15
N ASP A 977 -19.97 17.08 -52.45
CA ASP A 977 -21.36 17.17 -52.92
C ASP A 977 -22.25 17.89 -51.91
N ALA A 978 -22.10 17.58 -50.62
CA ALA A 978 -22.85 18.26 -49.56
C ALA A 978 -22.51 19.75 -49.46
N LEU A 979 -21.24 20.12 -49.60
CA LEU A 979 -20.81 21.53 -49.61
C LEU A 979 -21.37 22.27 -50.84
N MET A 980 -21.21 21.71 -52.04
CA MET A 980 -21.72 22.31 -53.27
C MET A 980 -23.25 22.43 -53.27
N GLN A 981 -23.96 21.43 -52.75
CA GLN A 981 -25.42 21.45 -52.64
C GLN A 981 -25.89 22.48 -51.60
N ALA A 982 -25.21 22.59 -50.45
CA ALA A 982 -25.50 23.58 -49.43
C ALA A 982 -25.32 25.02 -49.95
N GLU A 983 -24.25 25.25 -50.73
CA GLU A 983 -23.98 26.53 -51.40
C GLU A 983 -25.06 26.85 -52.45
N ALA A 984 -25.46 25.86 -53.26
CA ALA A 984 -26.47 26.01 -54.30
C ALA A 984 -27.88 26.32 -53.75
N ILE A 985 -28.22 25.78 -52.56
CA ILE A 985 -29.51 26.01 -51.87
C ILE A 985 -29.48 27.33 -51.08
N GLY A 986 -28.33 28.00 -50.95
CA GLY A 986 -28.18 29.24 -50.19
C GLY A 986 -28.14 29.05 -48.67
N THR A 987 -27.78 27.85 -48.21
CA THR A 987 -27.65 27.48 -46.79
C THR A 987 -26.29 26.86 -46.56
N PRO A 988 -25.19 27.64 -46.58
CA PRO A 988 -23.84 27.11 -46.36
C PRO A 988 -23.67 26.57 -44.93
N TYR A 989 -22.64 25.75 -44.72
CA TYR A 989 -22.25 25.32 -43.38
C TYR A 989 -21.38 26.38 -42.72
N ASP A 990 -21.66 26.68 -41.44
CA ASP A 990 -20.90 27.64 -40.65
C ASP A 990 -19.57 27.07 -40.14
N LEU A 991 -19.44 25.73 -40.08
CA LEU A 991 -18.25 25.02 -39.61
C LEU A 991 -18.07 23.71 -40.38
N ILE A 992 -16.83 23.42 -40.78
CA ILE A 992 -16.46 22.11 -41.33
C ILE A 992 -15.47 21.47 -40.38
N ILE A 993 -15.70 20.21 -40.00
CA ILE A 993 -14.76 19.41 -39.20
C ILE A 993 -14.29 18.23 -40.04
N VAL A 994 -12.98 18.03 -40.12
CA VAL A 994 -12.36 16.92 -40.84
C VAL A 994 -11.41 16.17 -39.92
N ARG A 995 -11.46 14.84 -39.94
CA ARG A 995 -10.49 14.01 -39.24
C ARG A 995 -9.22 13.82 -40.08
N ALA A 996 -8.05 14.03 -39.50
CA ALA A 996 -6.79 13.94 -40.24
C ALA A 996 -6.54 12.55 -40.84
N SER A 997 -6.98 11.47 -40.17
CA SER A 997 -6.85 10.10 -40.67
C SER A 997 -7.62 9.81 -41.97
N ASP A 998 -8.63 10.62 -42.30
CA ASP A 998 -9.46 10.44 -43.50
C ASP A 998 -8.94 11.24 -44.71
N LEU A 999 -7.90 12.06 -44.50
CA LEU A 999 -7.25 12.82 -45.57
C LEU A 999 -6.39 11.88 -46.44
N CYS A 1000 -6.91 11.50 -47.61
CA CYS A 1000 -6.20 10.70 -48.60
C CYS A 1000 -5.27 11.55 -49.49
N GLY A 1001 -3.95 11.31 -49.44
CA GLY A 1001 -2.97 11.96 -50.33
C GLY A 1001 -2.21 13.10 -49.68
N SER A 1002 -1.92 14.18 -50.42
CA SER A 1002 -1.24 15.37 -49.86
C SER A 1002 -2.23 16.19 -49.04
N PRO A 1003 -2.03 16.35 -47.71
CA PRO A 1003 -2.94 17.12 -46.87
C PRO A 1003 -3.08 18.58 -47.33
N ALA A 1004 -2.00 19.16 -47.87
CA ALA A 1004 -1.99 20.53 -48.38
C ALA A 1004 -2.93 20.70 -49.58
N ALA A 1005 -2.96 19.74 -50.51
CA ALA A 1005 -3.80 19.80 -51.70
C ALA A 1005 -5.29 19.65 -51.34
N GLN A 1006 -5.62 18.73 -50.43
CA GLN A 1006 -7.00 18.56 -49.96
C GLN A 1006 -7.48 19.75 -49.12
N MET A 1007 -6.61 20.35 -48.31
CA MET A 1007 -6.95 21.58 -47.57
C MET A 1007 -7.14 22.76 -48.51
N GLN A 1008 -6.35 22.89 -49.58
CA GLN A 1008 -6.55 23.92 -50.60
C GLN A 1008 -7.89 23.76 -51.31
N GLU A 1009 -8.29 22.52 -51.62
CA GLU A 1009 -9.58 22.23 -52.26
C GLU A 1009 -10.76 22.51 -51.32
N LEU A 1010 -10.69 22.06 -50.05
CA LEU A 1010 -11.70 22.32 -49.03
C LEU A 1010 -11.86 23.81 -48.71
N THR A 1011 -10.75 24.53 -48.53
CA THR A 1011 -10.78 25.98 -48.28
C THR A 1011 -11.28 26.77 -49.49
N GLY A 1012 -11.02 26.28 -50.70
CA GLY A 1012 -11.58 26.82 -51.94
C GLY A 1012 -13.11 26.69 -52.03
N LEU A 1013 -13.67 25.58 -51.52
CA LEU A 1013 -15.13 25.32 -51.49
C LEU A 1013 -15.86 25.98 -50.32
N THR A 1014 -15.16 26.25 -49.22
CA THR A 1014 -15.75 26.77 -47.97
C THR A 1014 -15.53 28.27 -47.79
N GLY A 1015 -14.67 28.88 -48.60
CA GLY A 1015 -14.41 30.32 -48.61
C GLY A 1015 -13.86 30.82 -47.27
N SER A 1016 -14.65 31.63 -46.56
CA SER A 1016 -14.25 32.24 -45.28
C SER A 1016 -14.66 31.45 -44.04
N HIS A 1017 -15.41 30.35 -44.22
CA HIS A 1017 -15.88 29.55 -43.09
C HIS A 1017 -14.74 28.75 -42.42
N PRO A 1018 -14.76 28.61 -41.09
CA PRO A 1018 -13.72 27.88 -40.36
C PRO A 1018 -13.74 26.38 -40.67
N VAL A 1019 -12.53 25.81 -40.84
CA VAL A 1019 -12.30 24.38 -41.02
C VAL A 1019 -11.48 23.85 -39.86
N PHE A 1020 -12.03 22.92 -39.08
CA PHE A 1020 -11.35 22.28 -37.96
C PHE A 1020 -10.79 20.92 -38.38
N VAL A 1021 -9.49 20.70 -38.19
CA VAL A 1021 -8.83 19.43 -38.46
C VAL A 1021 -8.50 18.74 -37.15
N ILE A 1022 -9.07 17.56 -36.92
CA ILE A 1022 -8.77 16.73 -35.73
C ILE A 1022 -7.47 15.97 -35.96
N ALA A 1023 -6.43 16.30 -35.19
CA ALA A 1023 -5.08 15.76 -35.31
C ALA A 1023 -4.88 14.48 -34.46
N ASP A 1024 -5.36 13.35 -34.99
CA ASP A 1024 -5.27 12.03 -34.38
C ASP A 1024 -4.16 11.13 -34.96
N HIS A 1025 -3.62 11.46 -36.13
CA HIS A 1025 -2.53 10.71 -36.75
C HIS A 1025 -1.16 11.40 -36.53
N PRO A 1026 -0.20 10.79 -35.80
CA PRO A 1026 1.11 11.42 -35.53
C PRO A 1026 2.01 11.51 -36.77
N ALA A 1027 1.91 10.57 -37.73
CA ALA A 1027 2.76 10.56 -38.92
C ALA A 1027 2.33 11.52 -40.07
N LEU A 1028 1.20 12.22 -39.92
CA LEU A 1028 0.70 13.16 -40.94
C LEU A 1028 1.27 14.55 -40.63
N ASP A 1029 2.10 15.07 -41.55
CA ASP A 1029 2.59 16.44 -41.44
C ASP A 1029 1.47 17.45 -41.77
N LEU A 1030 0.90 18.02 -40.70
CA LEU A 1030 -0.18 19.00 -40.78
C LEU A 1030 0.36 20.45 -40.75
N THR A 1031 1.68 20.66 -40.78
CA THR A 1031 2.25 22.02 -40.79
C THR A 1031 1.87 22.79 -42.06
N ALA A 1032 1.79 22.10 -43.20
CA ALA A 1032 1.32 22.69 -44.46
C ALA A 1032 -0.17 23.11 -44.41
N ALA A 1033 -1.00 22.41 -43.62
CA ALA A 1033 -2.41 22.75 -43.45
C ALA A 1033 -2.63 24.03 -42.61
N GLN A 1034 -1.67 24.39 -41.75
CA GLN A 1034 -1.73 25.64 -40.95
C GLN A 1034 -1.48 26.91 -41.76
N GLN A 1035 -1.03 26.80 -43.01
CA GLN A 1035 -0.77 27.94 -43.88
C GLN A 1035 -2.07 28.64 -44.33
N PHE A 1036 -3.23 27.98 -44.18
CA PHE A 1036 -4.54 28.54 -44.50
C PHE A 1036 -5.18 29.19 -43.27
N PRO A 1037 -5.56 30.48 -43.32
CA PRO A 1037 -6.01 31.25 -42.15
C PRO A 1037 -7.35 30.76 -41.56
N THR A 1038 -8.17 30.07 -42.34
CA THR A 1038 -9.47 29.50 -41.89
C THR A 1038 -9.32 28.12 -41.26
N VAL A 1039 -8.16 27.47 -41.37
CA VAL A 1039 -7.91 26.12 -40.88
C VAL A 1039 -7.39 26.16 -39.44
N ARG A 1040 -7.98 25.35 -38.56
CA ARG A 1040 -7.56 25.22 -37.16
C ARG A 1040 -7.38 23.76 -36.78
N LEU A 1041 -6.31 23.48 -36.02
CA LEU A 1041 -6.01 22.13 -35.56
C LEU A 1041 -6.54 21.89 -34.15
N ILE A 1042 -7.31 20.81 -33.99
CA ILE A 1042 -7.76 20.31 -32.71
C ILE A 1042 -6.94 19.07 -32.37
N ARG A 1043 -6.10 19.16 -31.35
CA ARG A 1043 -5.32 18.01 -30.87
C ARG A 1043 -6.21 17.06 -30.06
N THR A 1044 -6.03 15.76 -30.26
CA THR A 1044 -6.74 14.75 -29.46
C THR A 1044 -6.15 14.59 -28.04
N PRO A 1045 -6.95 14.13 -27.05
CA PRO A 1045 -8.37 13.79 -27.14
C PRO A 1045 -9.26 15.03 -27.33
N VAL A 1046 -10.31 14.90 -28.14
CA VAL A 1046 -11.32 15.95 -28.30
C VAL A 1046 -12.26 15.87 -27.09
N LEU A 1047 -12.18 16.87 -26.23
CA LEU A 1047 -13.02 17.04 -25.04
C LEU A 1047 -13.88 18.31 -25.17
N ARG A 1048 -14.90 18.47 -24.32
CA ARG A 1048 -15.77 19.66 -24.32
C ARG A 1048 -14.97 20.95 -24.15
N SER A 1049 -13.95 20.98 -23.30
CA SER A 1049 -13.08 22.14 -23.11
C SER A 1049 -12.32 22.53 -24.37
N THR A 1050 -11.74 21.55 -25.06
CA THR A 1050 -10.99 21.77 -26.30
C THR A 1050 -11.89 22.21 -27.45
N MET A 1051 -13.08 21.61 -27.58
CA MET A 1051 -14.07 21.98 -28.58
C MET A 1051 -14.65 23.37 -28.29
N ALA A 1052 -15.00 23.66 -27.03
CA ALA A 1052 -15.50 24.97 -26.63
C ALA A 1052 -14.47 26.07 -26.87
N ALA A 1053 -13.19 25.83 -26.56
CA ALA A 1053 -12.11 26.77 -26.85
C ALA A 1053 -11.96 27.02 -28.36
N ALA A 1054 -11.99 25.98 -29.19
CA ALA A 1054 -11.91 26.12 -30.64
C ALA A 1054 -13.10 26.90 -31.22
N LEU A 1055 -14.33 26.57 -30.77
CA LEU A 1055 -15.56 27.24 -31.19
C LEU A 1055 -15.57 28.72 -30.77
N ARG A 1056 -15.17 29.04 -29.53
CA ARG A 1056 -15.03 30.43 -29.08
C ARG A 1056 -14.04 31.18 -29.95
N GLN A 1057 -12.83 30.68 -30.14
CA GLN A 1057 -11.88 31.41 -30.97
C GLN A 1057 -12.31 31.59 -32.44
N ALA A 1058 -13.18 30.72 -32.97
CA ALA A 1058 -13.71 30.83 -34.33
C ALA A 1058 -14.89 31.80 -34.45
N PHE A 1059 -15.71 31.95 -33.40
CA PHE A 1059 -16.96 32.71 -33.45
C PHE A 1059 -17.06 33.89 -32.46
N ASP A 1060 -16.15 34.05 -31.50
CA ASP A 1060 -16.07 35.20 -30.55
C ASP A 1060 -15.34 36.42 -31.14
N GLN A 1061 -14.76 36.36 -32.33
CA GLN A 1061 -14.05 37.52 -32.93
C GLN A 1061 -14.99 38.57 -33.53
N SER A 1062 -16.08 38.90 -32.83
CA SER A 1062 -17.01 39.98 -33.15
C SER A 1062 -17.15 40.96 -31.99
N GLU A 1063 -16.03 41.51 -31.50
CA GLU A 1063 -16.00 42.81 -30.80
C GLU A 1063 -14.81 43.65 -31.28
#